data_AF-A0AAJ3Z1Y4-F1
#
_entry.id   AF-A0AAJ3Z1Y4-F1
#
_cell.length_a   1.000
_cell.length_b   1.000
_cell.length_c   1.000
_cell.angle_alpha   90.00
_cell.angle_beta   90.00
_cell.angle_gamma   90.00
#
_symmetry.space_group_name_H-M   'P 1'
#
loop_
_entity.id
_entity.type
_entity.pdbx_description
1 polymer ?
#
loop_
_entity_poly.entity_id
_entity_poly.type
_entity_poly.pdbx_seq_one_letter_code
_entity_poly.pdbx_strand_id
1 'polypeptide(L)'
;MTIKKESEFHILRVSGRGKGYVNKNIKKAAFFAAGLLIVQAGFTANPACAAYTDTSVYKIETPKEFSSKTEAVKAAEKLTKDTGWKAGTKESGKNGTTYELATGGIEGEAKTKDLLLQFGKATGLKGAYAPVGKQEPFVQAVSKEFSGETKAKELALQFEKETGLNASYASSGKQTPNVKIVSDPVKGESQTKSLLSRFEKETGLKGTYVPYGTGQNVVKLTSGEISGESKAKTLLSQFGKQTALKGSLETVKKQEVQYKVVTGAIQGEANAKNLLKQFEQQVKIKGSYEAAGRPEQLYNAVSGYFNGEKSAKNAAAQIKNGTGVSSSIERVKKTSYWVVTMKNVNGQQLNKIKAFFKKKTWRYTSSKAGTKQAAFRIVSSQVAAQSKAAAGVNFFKGKKVQASVQKSGTKTTSRYRIVSSETASQSQMKKGLDFFSKNGAPGTAVQTGKKIYSQYRLTSEAVFEQEKIAKALRFFQTNGIKAVSEKTGLVYSQYKLMSEAVIGQDKLNQALKFYSKKNIAGTIRQTGKYGYRQYKITASRITSKSSLDKGMNFFKKNAVSASYSTKTTSLYNVVINEQFTGKDRAEAAAGVLKKNYGWTANIVKIKDGPQMMTTDYGITLSQMIDKQMKVSPQTDAAAYVSLTYINTANQTVTADVLNVRSTPRVTSGNIIGQLEKGDKVNIISQENGWGKIRMNWRNASREEVEKYVNPDNFTQDSSAYFQFLKLSKTAGLNAAEVNAKILYNKGILAGKGQAFIDAARAYSINELYLISHSLLETGNGTSQLAKGTTFNGKKVYNMYGVGAYDSNPLYYGSKYAYEQGWFTPEAAIIGGAKFIGQTYIHNPAYKQDTLYKMRWSPNALHQYATDIGWASKQVSRMYSLYTLLDDYTLYYDVPVYR
;
A
#
# COMPACT_ATOMS: atom_id res chain seq x y z
N MET A 1 17.26 6.39 -13.17
CA MET A 1 18.19 5.78 -12.19
C MET A 1 17.37 4.74 -11.45
N THR A 2 17.38 3.51 -11.96
CA THR A 2 16.40 2.47 -11.61
C THR A 2 17.19 1.18 -11.41
N ILE A 3 17.14 0.59 -10.22
CA ILE A 3 17.89 -0.63 -9.88
C ILE A 3 16.96 -1.84 -10.02
N LYS A 4 17.48 -2.84 -10.74
CA LYS A 4 16.89 -4.08 -11.23
C LYS A 4 16.34 -5.01 -10.13
N LYS A 5 15.26 -5.71 -10.47
CA LYS A 5 14.84 -7.01 -9.92
C LYS A 5 14.60 -7.95 -11.11
N GLU A 6 15.38 -9.02 -11.20
CA GLU A 6 15.16 -10.14 -12.12
C GLU A 6 15.27 -11.44 -11.33
N SER A 7 14.31 -12.34 -11.52
CA SER A 7 14.53 -13.77 -11.76
C SER A 7 13.17 -14.46 -11.89
N GLU A 8 12.71 -14.56 -13.14
CA GLU A 8 11.70 -15.51 -13.59
C GLU A 8 12.35 -16.90 -13.70
N PHE A 9 11.69 -17.94 -13.19
CA PHE A 9 12.08 -19.33 -13.44
C PHE A 9 11.25 -19.91 -14.58
N HIS A 10 11.92 -20.21 -15.69
CA HIS A 10 11.37 -20.89 -16.86
C HIS A 10 11.17 -22.39 -16.61
N ILE A 11 10.03 -22.89 -17.10
CA ILE A 11 9.65 -24.30 -17.16
C ILE A 11 10.17 -24.88 -18.48
N LEU A 12 11.00 -25.92 -18.43
CA LEU A 12 11.37 -26.73 -19.59
C LEU A 12 10.79 -28.15 -19.45
N ARG A 13 9.88 -28.50 -20.37
CA ARG A 13 9.45 -29.89 -20.65
C ARG A 13 10.47 -30.54 -21.57
N VAL A 14 10.84 -31.80 -21.30
CA VAL A 14 11.42 -32.70 -22.32
C VAL A 14 10.77 -34.08 -22.19
N SER A 15 10.31 -34.58 -23.34
CA SER A 15 9.69 -35.88 -23.60
C SER A 15 10.73 -36.96 -23.96
N GLY A 16 10.47 -38.23 -23.62
CA GLY A 16 11.18 -39.38 -24.21
C GLY A 16 10.78 -40.73 -23.61
N ARG A 17 10.30 -41.67 -24.45
CA ARG A 17 9.96 -43.07 -24.12
C ARG A 17 11.22 -43.96 -24.09
N GLY A 18 11.25 -45.00 -23.25
CA GLY A 18 12.23 -46.10 -23.35
C GLY A 18 12.17 -47.07 -22.17
N LYS A 19 12.17 -48.38 -22.45
CA LYS A 19 11.86 -49.53 -21.57
C LYS A 19 12.95 -49.88 -20.54
N GLY A 20 12.49 -50.44 -19.41
CA GLY A 20 13.05 -51.51 -18.56
C GLY A 20 14.57 -51.66 -18.37
N TYR A 21 15.04 -51.59 -17.12
CA TYR A 21 15.82 -52.64 -16.42
C TYR A 21 16.14 -52.17 -14.98
N VAL A 22 16.03 -53.08 -14.04
CA VAL A 22 16.29 -52.90 -12.60
C VAL A 22 17.81 -52.84 -12.35
N ASN A 23 18.32 -51.77 -11.73
CA ASN A 23 19.39 -51.90 -10.72
C ASN A 23 19.58 -50.67 -9.83
N LYS A 24 19.98 -50.99 -8.61
CA LYS A 24 20.41 -50.24 -7.42
C LYS A 24 20.95 -48.81 -7.62
N ASN A 25 20.69 -48.00 -6.57
CA ASN A 25 21.21 -46.66 -6.23
C ASN A 25 20.29 -45.47 -6.59
N ILE A 26 19.27 -45.25 -5.76
CA ILE A 26 18.58 -43.96 -5.70
C ILE A 26 19.34 -43.02 -4.76
N LYS A 27 19.86 -41.96 -5.38
CA LYS A 27 20.51 -40.81 -4.77
C LYS A 27 19.55 -40.01 -3.89
N LYS A 28 20.13 -39.54 -2.78
CA LYS A 28 19.85 -38.30 -2.03
C LYS A 28 18.96 -37.31 -2.80
N ALA A 29 17.74 -37.13 -2.32
CA ALA A 29 16.89 -35.99 -2.61
C ALA A 29 16.39 -35.39 -1.28
N ALA A 30 16.81 -34.15 -1.04
CA ALA A 30 16.35 -33.17 -0.05
C ALA A 30 15.40 -33.64 1.08
N PHE A 31 16.00 -33.96 2.25
CA PHE A 31 15.29 -33.95 3.53
C PHE A 31 15.17 -32.50 4.03
N PHE A 32 13.98 -31.91 3.93
CA PHE A 32 13.52 -30.93 4.92
C PHE A 32 12.82 -31.70 6.02
N ALA A 33 13.61 -32.22 6.95
CA ALA A 33 13.14 -32.65 8.26
C ALA A 33 13.96 -31.84 9.27
N ALA A 34 13.31 -30.93 10.00
CA ALA A 34 13.90 -30.40 11.21
C ALA A 34 14.29 -31.62 12.07
N GLY A 35 15.57 -31.66 12.46
CA GLY A 35 16.13 -32.74 13.25
C GLY A 35 15.28 -32.98 14.49
N LEU A 36 14.65 -34.15 14.54
CA LEU A 36 14.01 -34.65 15.73
C LEU A 36 14.96 -35.71 16.28
N LEU A 37 15.86 -35.26 17.14
CA LEU A 37 16.52 -36.10 18.13
C LEU A 37 15.43 -36.81 18.94
N ILE A 38 15.13 -38.06 18.57
CA ILE A 38 14.50 -39.03 19.47
C ILE A 38 15.53 -39.32 20.56
N VAL A 39 15.60 -38.47 21.60
CA VAL A 39 16.22 -38.88 22.85
C VAL A 39 15.15 -39.65 23.61
N GLN A 40 15.30 -40.97 23.64
CA GLN A 40 14.75 -41.81 24.71
C GLN A 40 15.29 -41.28 26.04
N ALA A 41 14.65 -40.25 26.62
CA ALA A 41 14.75 -40.03 28.04
C ALA A 41 13.99 -41.19 28.68
N GLY A 42 14.73 -42.06 29.37
CA GLY A 42 14.21 -43.22 30.09
C GLY A 42 13.16 -42.82 31.12
N PHE A 43 11.93 -42.64 30.67
CA PHE A 43 10.79 -43.15 31.39
C PHE A 43 10.62 -44.57 30.87
N THR A 44 10.82 -45.54 31.75
CA THR A 44 10.20 -46.86 31.62
C THR A 44 8.69 -46.63 31.61
N ALA A 45 8.16 -46.22 30.46
CA ALA A 45 6.75 -46.26 30.19
C ALA A 45 6.39 -47.74 30.14
N ASN A 46 5.89 -48.27 31.26
CA ASN A 46 5.11 -49.49 31.24
C ASN A 46 4.14 -49.39 30.05
N PRO A 47 4.12 -50.36 29.12
CA PRO A 47 3.13 -50.39 28.05
C PRO A 47 1.81 -50.85 28.65
N ALA A 48 1.24 -50.01 29.49
CA ALA A 48 -0.14 -50.00 29.87
C ALA A 48 -0.61 -48.58 29.56
N CYS A 49 -1.08 -48.35 28.33
CA CYS A 49 -2.20 -47.41 28.19
C CYS A 49 -3.33 -48.03 29.00
N ALA A 50 -3.31 -47.80 30.32
CA ALA A 50 -4.37 -48.14 31.22
C ALA A 50 -5.63 -47.48 30.66
N ALA A 51 -6.67 -48.29 30.54
CA ALA A 51 -7.95 -47.94 29.97
C ALA A 51 -8.39 -46.53 30.41
N TYR A 52 -8.68 -45.69 29.42
CA TYR A 52 -9.46 -44.48 29.59
C TYR A 52 -10.79 -44.86 30.25
N THR A 53 -10.95 -44.55 31.54
CA THR A 53 -12.27 -44.54 32.16
C THR A 53 -12.87 -43.16 31.89
N ASP A 54 -13.65 -43.09 30.81
CA ASP A 54 -14.44 -41.93 30.47
C ASP A 54 -15.47 -41.65 31.59
N THR A 55 -15.27 -40.57 32.36
CA THR A 55 -16.19 -40.13 33.42
C THR A 55 -17.31 -39.22 32.89
N SER A 56 -17.43 -39.07 31.56
CA SER A 56 -18.39 -38.18 30.92
C SER A 56 -19.80 -38.70 30.98
N VAL A 57 -20.75 -37.90 31.46
CA VAL A 57 -22.14 -38.34 31.58
C VAL A 57 -22.93 -37.88 30.36
N TYR A 58 -23.38 -38.82 29.53
CA TYR A 58 -24.23 -38.58 28.36
C TYR A 58 -25.65 -39.09 28.61
N LYS A 59 -26.61 -38.61 27.83
CA LYS A 59 -27.97 -39.15 27.79
C LYS A 59 -28.28 -39.57 26.38
N ILE A 60 -29.17 -40.54 26.24
CA ILE A 60 -29.79 -40.89 24.96
C ILE A 60 -31.19 -40.26 24.94
N GLU A 61 -31.46 -39.47 23.91
CA GLU A 61 -32.74 -38.82 23.66
C GLU A 61 -33.37 -39.43 22.39
N THR A 62 -34.67 -39.72 22.44
CA THR A 62 -35.40 -40.27 21.29
C THR A 62 -36.14 -39.17 20.54
N PRO A 63 -36.10 -39.12 19.20
CA PRO A 63 -36.80 -38.15 18.36
C PRO A 63 -38.32 -38.39 18.27
N LYS A 64 -38.84 -39.41 18.97
CA LYS A 64 -40.28 -39.67 19.03
C LYS A 64 -40.91 -38.73 20.05
N GLU A 65 -41.61 -37.72 19.55
CA GLU A 65 -42.39 -36.79 20.36
C GLU A 65 -43.72 -37.43 20.79
N PHE A 66 -44.01 -37.37 22.08
CA PHE A 66 -45.28 -37.77 22.70
C PHE A 66 -46.15 -36.53 22.87
N SER A 67 -47.42 -36.66 22.48
CA SER A 67 -48.44 -35.60 22.57
C SER A 67 -48.82 -35.23 24.01
N SER A 68 -48.49 -36.06 24.99
CA SER A 68 -48.80 -35.81 26.40
C SER A 68 -47.74 -36.38 27.36
N LYS A 69 -47.60 -35.74 28.52
CA LYS A 69 -46.71 -36.19 29.60
C LYS A 69 -47.02 -37.61 30.05
N THR A 70 -48.30 -37.97 30.12
CA THR A 70 -48.76 -39.30 30.56
C THR A 70 -48.34 -40.40 29.59
N GLU A 71 -48.42 -40.16 28.28
CA GLU A 71 -47.94 -41.11 27.26
C GLU A 71 -46.42 -41.27 27.31
N ALA A 72 -45.69 -40.17 27.50
CA ALA A 72 -44.24 -40.19 27.65
C ALA A 72 -43.81 -40.96 28.92
N VAL A 73 -44.50 -40.78 30.05
CA VAL A 73 -44.20 -41.49 31.30
C VAL A 73 -44.45 -43.00 31.14
N LYS A 74 -45.59 -43.40 30.56
CA LYS A 74 -45.87 -44.82 30.27
C LYS A 74 -44.83 -45.44 29.34
N ALA A 75 -44.36 -44.69 28.35
CA ALA A 75 -43.31 -45.14 27.45
C ALA A 75 -41.94 -45.24 28.15
N ALA A 76 -41.63 -44.34 29.10
CA ALA A 76 -40.43 -44.39 29.92
C ALA A 76 -40.44 -45.60 30.89
N GLU A 77 -41.58 -45.87 31.52
CA GLU A 77 -41.78 -47.03 32.40
C GLU A 77 -41.66 -48.34 31.62
N LYS A 78 -42.27 -48.41 30.43
CA LYS A 78 -42.15 -49.56 29.54
C LYS A 78 -40.70 -49.77 29.08
N LEU A 79 -39.99 -48.71 28.69
CA LEU A 79 -38.58 -48.80 28.33
C LEU A 79 -37.74 -49.30 29.51
N THR A 80 -37.99 -48.78 30.71
CA THR A 80 -37.32 -49.22 31.94
C THR A 80 -37.57 -50.71 32.21
N LYS A 81 -38.80 -51.19 31.96
CA LYS A 81 -39.17 -52.59 32.13
C LYS A 81 -38.54 -53.50 31.08
N ASP A 82 -38.51 -53.09 29.82
CA ASP A 82 -38.08 -53.92 28.68
C ASP A 82 -36.55 -53.98 28.54
N THR A 83 -35.83 -52.94 28.97
CA THR A 83 -34.36 -52.84 28.78
C THR A 83 -33.58 -52.66 30.08
N GLY A 84 -34.25 -52.43 31.21
CA GLY A 84 -33.61 -52.12 32.50
C GLY A 84 -33.04 -50.69 32.60
N TRP A 85 -33.25 -49.84 31.59
CA TRP A 85 -32.70 -48.48 31.55
C TRP A 85 -33.53 -47.51 32.40
N LYS A 86 -32.89 -46.75 33.30
CA LYS A 86 -33.57 -45.62 33.99
C LYS A 86 -33.87 -44.51 32.98
N ALA A 87 -35.12 -44.41 32.55
CA ALA A 87 -35.61 -43.39 31.62
C ALA A 87 -36.55 -42.39 32.32
N GLY A 88 -36.47 -41.12 31.93
CA GLY A 88 -37.36 -40.06 32.33
C GLY A 88 -37.95 -39.32 31.12
N THR A 89 -38.80 -38.34 31.37
CA THR A 89 -39.47 -37.54 30.33
C THR A 89 -38.96 -36.11 30.34
N LYS A 90 -38.73 -35.52 29.16
CA LYS A 90 -38.32 -34.13 28.99
C LYS A 90 -39.32 -33.41 28.07
N GLU A 91 -39.64 -32.15 28.35
CA GLU A 91 -40.45 -31.31 27.46
C GLU A 91 -39.71 -30.98 26.16
N SER A 92 -40.42 -31.03 25.03
CA SER A 92 -39.95 -30.77 23.68
C SER A 92 -40.95 -29.91 22.87
N GLY A 93 -40.54 -29.48 21.67
CA GLY A 93 -41.31 -28.60 20.78
C GLY A 93 -41.12 -27.09 21.05
N LYS A 94 -41.46 -26.23 20.05
CA LYS A 94 -41.18 -24.78 20.05
C LYS A 94 -41.74 -23.99 21.26
N ASN A 95 -42.68 -24.56 22.01
CA ASN A 95 -43.30 -23.97 23.21
C ASN A 95 -43.47 -24.97 24.39
N GLY A 96 -42.76 -26.10 24.40
CA GLY A 96 -42.91 -27.12 25.47
C GLY A 96 -44.22 -27.91 25.41
N THR A 97 -44.77 -28.11 24.20
CA THR A 97 -46.09 -28.73 23.99
C THR A 97 -46.04 -30.23 23.73
N THR A 98 -44.84 -30.80 23.55
CA THR A 98 -44.62 -32.24 23.35
C THR A 98 -43.60 -32.77 24.37
N TYR A 99 -43.44 -34.08 24.47
CA TYR A 99 -42.53 -34.73 25.42
C TYR A 99 -41.64 -35.76 24.70
N GLU A 100 -40.41 -35.95 25.15
CA GLU A 100 -39.48 -36.97 24.63
C GLU A 100 -38.93 -37.84 25.77
N LEU A 101 -38.50 -39.06 25.43
CA LEU A 101 -37.79 -39.93 26.36
C LEU A 101 -36.32 -39.54 26.44
N ALA A 102 -35.81 -39.39 27.67
CA ALA A 102 -34.41 -39.16 27.96
C ALA A 102 -33.92 -40.17 29.00
N THR A 103 -32.75 -40.78 28.79
CA THR A 103 -32.12 -41.61 29.81
C THR A 103 -31.55 -40.75 30.94
N GLY A 104 -31.40 -41.33 32.13
CA GLY A 104 -30.48 -40.79 33.14
C GLY A 104 -29.05 -40.68 32.59
N GLY A 105 -28.17 -40.08 33.38
CA GLY A 105 -26.76 -39.92 33.02
C GLY A 105 -26.03 -41.26 32.82
N ILE A 106 -25.42 -41.45 31.66
CA ILE A 106 -24.62 -42.61 31.25
C ILE A 106 -23.14 -42.22 31.23
N GLU A 107 -22.34 -42.85 32.09
CA GLU A 107 -20.88 -42.63 32.14
C GLU A 107 -20.18 -43.23 30.91
N GLY A 108 -19.48 -42.37 30.17
CA GLY A 108 -18.69 -42.62 28.99
C GLY A 108 -19.41 -42.43 27.67
N GLU A 109 -18.85 -41.65 26.74
CA GLU A 109 -19.35 -41.50 25.37
C GLU A 109 -19.31 -42.84 24.64
N ALA A 110 -18.22 -43.59 24.78
CA ALA A 110 -18.07 -44.90 24.14
C ALA A 110 -19.15 -45.89 24.63
N LYS A 111 -19.40 -45.92 25.94
CA LYS A 111 -20.47 -46.71 26.55
C LYS A 111 -21.84 -46.23 26.06
N THR A 112 -22.02 -44.92 25.90
CA THR A 112 -23.28 -44.34 25.41
C THR A 112 -23.52 -44.63 23.93
N LYS A 113 -22.48 -44.56 23.09
CA LYS A 113 -22.55 -44.95 21.67
C LYS A 113 -22.86 -46.43 21.52
N ASP A 114 -22.23 -47.28 22.33
CA ASP A 114 -22.49 -48.72 22.36
C ASP A 114 -23.93 -49.02 22.83
N LEU A 115 -24.37 -48.39 23.92
CA LEU A 115 -25.75 -48.47 24.41
C LEU A 115 -26.76 -47.93 23.39
N LEU A 116 -26.45 -46.85 22.67
CA LEU A 116 -27.29 -46.30 21.61
C LEU A 116 -27.42 -47.27 20.42
N LEU A 117 -26.31 -47.93 20.05
CA LEU A 117 -26.30 -48.96 19.02
C LEU A 117 -27.13 -50.18 19.44
N GLN A 118 -27.00 -50.63 20.70
CA GLN A 118 -27.80 -51.71 21.27
C GLN A 118 -29.29 -51.34 21.35
N PHE A 119 -29.61 -50.11 21.77
CA PHE A 119 -30.97 -49.56 21.81
C PHE A 119 -31.63 -49.56 20.43
N GLY A 120 -30.93 -49.08 19.40
CA GLY A 120 -31.43 -49.09 18.03
C GLY A 120 -31.71 -50.50 17.51
N LYS A 121 -30.85 -51.48 17.85
CA LYS A 121 -31.04 -52.90 17.50
C LYS A 121 -32.21 -53.54 18.24
N ALA A 122 -32.40 -53.23 19.52
CA ALA A 122 -33.41 -53.86 20.36
C ALA A 122 -34.83 -53.27 20.16
N THR A 123 -34.93 -51.97 19.84
CA THR A 123 -36.21 -51.24 19.82
C THR A 123 -36.66 -50.80 18.42
N GLY A 124 -35.75 -50.80 17.43
CA GLY A 124 -36.01 -50.22 16.10
C GLY A 124 -36.11 -48.69 16.08
N LEU A 125 -35.94 -48.03 17.22
CA LEU A 125 -35.98 -46.56 17.35
C LEU A 125 -34.61 -45.96 17.08
N LYS A 126 -34.57 -44.89 16.30
CA LYS A 126 -33.36 -44.04 16.18
C LYS A 126 -33.26 -43.18 17.44
N GLY A 127 -32.08 -43.07 18.03
CA GLY A 127 -31.81 -42.17 19.15
C GLY A 127 -30.62 -41.27 18.84
N ALA A 128 -30.53 -40.13 19.51
CA ALA A 128 -29.33 -39.29 19.53
C ALA A 128 -28.75 -39.33 20.95
N TYR A 129 -27.43 -39.29 21.07
CA TYR A 129 -26.79 -39.11 22.38
C TYR A 129 -26.31 -37.66 22.52
N ALA A 130 -26.47 -37.09 23.70
CA ALA A 130 -26.05 -35.72 24.00
C ALA A 130 -25.36 -35.67 25.37
N PRO A 131 -24.34 -34.82 25.56
CA PRO A 131 -23.76 -34.60 26.88
C PRO A 131 -24.81 -34.02 27.85
N VAL A 132 -24.77 -34.45 29.11
CA VAL A 132 -25.66 -33.95 30.16
C VAL A 132 -25.19 -32.58 30.64
N GLY A 133 -26.05 -31.55 30.51
CA GLY A 133 -25.83 -30.19 31.00
C GLY A 133 -26.70 -29.15 30.28
N LYS A 134 -26.98 -28.00 30.91
CA LYS A 134 -27.66 -26.87 30.25
C LYS A 134 -26.68 -26.09 29.35
N GLN A 135 -26.98 -25.99 28.06
CA GLN A 135 -26.23 -25.14 27.13
C GLN A 135 -26.54 -23.65 27.38
N GLU A 136 -25.54 -22.80 27.18
CA GLU A 136 -25.66 -21.34 27.23
C GLU A 136 -25.49 -20.74 25.83
N PRO A 137 -26.25 -19.68 25.49
CA PRO A 137 -26.12 -19.02 24.19
C PRO A 137 -24.81 -18.23 24.12
N PHE A 138 -24.14 -18.30 22.98
CA PHE A 138 -23.08 -17.38 22.62
C PHE A 138 -23.68 -16.00 22.33
N VAL A 139 -23.16 -14.98 23.00
CA VAL A 139 -23.57 -13.59 22.89
C VAL A 139 -22.39 -12.71 22.49
N GLN A 140 -22.67 -11.64 21.76
CA GLN A 140 -21.66 -10.64 21.38
C GLN A 140 -22.18 -9.23 21.66
N ALA A 141 -21.27 -8.32 21.98
CA ALA A 141 -21.56 -6.90 22.06
C ALA A 141 -21.48 -6.30 20.65
N VAL A 142 -22.48 -5.51 20.27
CA VAL A 142 -22.60 -4.87 18.95
C VAL A 142 -22.85 -3.39 19.15
N SER A 143 -21.96 -2.56 18.61
CA SER A 143 -22.11 -1.11 18.60
C SER A 143 -23.24 -0.69 17.65
N LYS A 144 -23.80 0.49 17.91
CA LYS A 144 -24.57 1.26 16.94
C LYS A 144 -23.67 1.66 15.77
N GLU A 145 -24.28 1.96 14.63
CA GLU A 145 -23.58 2.41 13.43
C GLU A 145 -22.77 3.71 13.69
N PHE A 146 -21.56 3.76 13.16
CA PHE A 146 -20.72 4.96 13.13
C PHE A 146 -19.96 5.07 11.81
N SER A 147 -19.64 6.28 11.37
CA SER A 147 -19.06 6.52 10.04
C SER A 147 -17.53 6.42 10.03
N GLY A 148 -16.98 5.86 8.94
CA GLY A 148 -15.56 5.87 8.61
C GLY A 148 -14.81 4.57 8.95
N GLU A 149 -14.22 3.93 7.93
CA GLU A 149 -13.49 2.67 8.09
C GLU A 149 -12.21 2.80 8.93
N THR A 150 -11.45 3.88 8.73
CA THR A 150 -10.23 4.14 9.52
C THR A 150 -10.54 4.21 11.01
N LYS A 151 -11.62 4.93 11.37
CA LYS A 151 -12.12 4.98 12.75
C LYS A 151 -12.55 3.60 13.24
N ALA A 152 -13.18 2.78 12.40
CA ALA A 152 -13.56 1.42 12.77
C ALA A 152 -12.34 0.54 13.08
N LYS A 153 -11.28 0.61 12.26
CA LYS A 153 -10.01 -0.09 12.48
C LYS A 153 -9.34 0.34 13.79
N GLU A 154 -9.26 1.65 14.04
CA GLU A 154 -8.67 2.19 15.27
C GLU A 154 -9.46 1.80 16.51
N LEU A 155 -10.80 1.90 16.46
CA LEU A 155 -11.65 1.51 17.57
C LEU A 155 -11.61 0.01 17.83
N ALA A 156 -11.47 -0.84 16.81
CA ALA A 156 -11.26 -2.26 17.01
C ALA A 156 -9.98 -2.54 17.81
N LEU A 157 -8.84 -1.98 17.40
CA LEU A 157 -7.58 -2.15 18.14
C LEU A 157 -7.63 -1.63 19.58
N GLN A 158 -8.27 -0.48 19.79
CA GLN A 158 -8.47 0.08 21.13
C GLN A 158 -9.42 -0.78 21.98
N PHE A 159 -10.48 -1.31 21.38
CA PHE A 159 -11.45 -2.19 22.03
C PHE A 159 -10.74 -3.44 22.56
N GLU A 160 -9.91 -4.09 21.76
CA GLU A 160 -9.16 -5.28 22.16
C GLU A 160 -8.23 -5.00 23.33
N LYS A 161 -7.50 -3.88 23.26
CA LYS A 161 -6.58 -3.47 24.33
C LYS A 161 -7.30 -3.15 25.65
N GLU A 162 -8.45 -2.47 25.60
CA GLU A 162 -9.17 -2.01 26.79
C GLU A 162 -10.09 -3.08 27.41
N THR A 163 -10.62 -4.01 26.60
CA THR A 163 -11.60 -5.01 27.06
C THR A 163 -11.04 -6.43 27.14
N GLY A 164 -9.91 -6.70 26.47
CA GLY A 164 -9.36 -8.04 26.30
C GLY A 164 -10.21 -8.96 25.41
N LEU A 165 -11.26 -8.44 24.78
CA LEU A 165 -12.09 -9.16 23.80
C LEU A 165 -11.68 -8.76 22.38
N ASN A 166 -11.58 -9.73 21.48
CA ASN A 166 -11.33 -9.45 20.07
C ASN A 166 -12.49 -8.64 19.47
N ALA A 167 -12.17 -7.77 18.50
CA ALA A 167 -13.17 -6.95 17.83
C ALA A 167 -13.11 -7.13 16.30
N SER A 168 -14.28 -7.29 15.70
CA SER A 168 -14.47 -7.22 14.26
C SER A 168 -15.32 -6.00 13.92
N TYR A 169 -15.13 -5.44 12.72
CA TYR A 169 -15.99 -4.39 12.21
C TYR A 169 -16.52 -4.76 10.84
N ALA A 170 -17.77 -4.39 10.57
CA ALA A 170 -18.44 -4.66 9.31
C ALA A 170 -19.17 -3.43 8.82
N SER A 171 -19.17 -3.24 7.49
CA SER A 171 -20.01 -2.23 6.85
C SER A 171 -21.48 -2.56 7.10
N SER A 172 -22.25 -1.56 7.52
CA SER A 172 -23.69 -1.68 7.76
C SER A 172 -24.53 -1.50 6.49
N GLY A 173 -23.90 -1.14 5.36
CA GLY A 173 -24.58 -0.77 4.11
C GLY A 173 -25.18 0.64 4.10
N LYS A 174 -25.24 1.34 5.24
CA LYS A 174 -25.70 2.73 5.33
C LYS A 174 -24.60 3.72 4.98
N GLN A 175 -24.99 4.88 4.45
CA GLN A 175 -24.08 5.94 4.04
C GLN A 175 -24.43 7.28 4.71
N THR A 176 -23.40 8.04 5.07
CA THR A 176 -23.55 9.39 5.63
C THR A 176 -22.99 10.41 4.64
N PRO A 177 -23.76 11.45 4.25
CA PRO A 177 -23.29 12.48 3.35
C PRO A 177 -22.24 13.36 4.01
N ASN A 178 -21.22 13.73 3.23
CA ASN A 178 -20.16 14.64 3.63
C ASN A 178 -20.57 16.08 3.32
N VAL A 179 -20.30 17.01 4.24
CA VAL A 179 -20.59 18.43 4.10
C VAL A 179 -19.33 19.28 4.18
N LYS A 180 -19.34 20.46 3.56
CA LYS A 180 -18.39 21.53 3.84
C LYS A 180 -19.11 22.63 4.61
N ILE A 181 -18.40 23.29 5.51
CA ILE A 181 -18.91 24.46 6.21
C ILE A 181 -18.49 25.69 5.42
N VAL A 182 -19.47 26.43 4.92
CA VAL A 182 -19.27 27.61 4.09
C VAL A 182 -19.73 28.83 4.86
N SER A 183 -18.84 29.80 5.06
CA SER A 183 -19.17 31.05 5.74
C SER A 183 -19.88 32.03 4.82
N ASP A 184 -20.61 32.97 5.42
CA ASP A 184 -20.96 34.22 4.77
C ASP A 184 -19.70 35.02 4.38
N PRO A 185 -19.82 35.97 3.44
CA PRO A 185 -18.67 36.75 2.96
C PRO A 185 -18.06 37.63 4.06
N VAL A 186 -16.78 37.44 4.31
CA VAL A 186 -15.95 38.23 5.23
C VAL A 186 -15.28 39.36 4.46
N LYS A 187 -15.31 40.59 4.99
CA LYS A 187 -14.69 41.76 4.36
C LYS A 187 -13.16 41.69 4.51
N GLY A 188 -12.43 41.89 3.41
CA GLY A 188 -10.98 41.97 3.41
C GLY A 188 -10.23 40.64 3.53
N GLU A 189 -9.19 40.48 2.70
CA GLU A 189 -8.41 39.23 2.63
C GLU A 189 -7.61 38.97 3.91
N SER A 190 -7.02 40.00 4.51
CA SER A 190 -6.23 39.87 5.74
C SER A 190 -7.06 39.39 6.93
N GLN A 191 -8.27 39.97 7.10
CA GLN A 191 -9.21 39.54 8.14
C GLN A 191 -9.68 38.10 7.91
N THR A 192 -9.91 37.72 6.65
CA THR A 192 -10.28 36.35 6.29
C THR A 192 -9.16 35.35 6.59
N LYS A 193 -7.90 35.69 6.30
CA LYS A 193 -6.73 34.86 6.64
C LYS A 193 -6.60 34.66 8.16
N SER A 194 -6.74 35.73 8.93
CA SER A 194 -6.71 35.66 10.40
C SER A 194 -7.85 34.79 10.96
N LEU A 195 -9.07 34.94 10.41
CA LEU A 195 -10.20 34.09 10.77
C LEU A 195 -9.95 32.62 10.41
N LEU A 196 -9.37 32.34 9.24
CA LEU A 196 -9.02 30.97 8.81
C LEU A 196 -8.02 30.32 9.76
N SER A 197 -6.94 31.00 10.13
CA SER A 197 -5.97 30.44 11.08
C SER A 197 -6.60 30.11 12.44
N ARG A 198 -7.54 30.92 12.92
CA ARG A 198 -8.30 30.63 14.14
C ARG A 198 -9.28 29.46 13.94
N PHE A 199 -9.99 29.42 12.82
CA PHE A 199 -10.89 28.33 12.47
C PHE A 199 -10.16 26.99 12.51
N GLU A 200 -8.99 26.89 11.87
CA GLU A 200 -8.21 25.66 11.82
C GLU A 200 -7.73 25.23 13.21
N LYS A 201 -7.22 26.18 14.00
CA LYS A 201 -6.74 25.93 15.36
C LYS A 201 -7.85 25.48 16.31
N GLU A 202 -9.00 26.16 16.28
CA GLU A 202 -10.08 25.92 17.25
C GLU A 202 -10.93 24.71 16.86
N THR A 203 -11.21 24.51 15.58
CA THR A 203 -12.09 23.43 15.11
C THR A 203 -11.32 22.14 14.83
N GLY A 204 -10.04 22.23 14.48
CA GLY A 204 -9.23 21.11 13.99
C GLY A 204 -9.55 20.71 12.54
N LEU A 205 -10.42 21.46 11.85
CA LEU A 205 -10.69 21.28 10.42
C LEU A 205 -9.80 22.20 9.61
N LYS A 206 -9.22 21.68 8.53
CA LYS A 206 -8.56 22.52 7.54
C LYS A 206 -9.57 23.37 6.80
N GLY A 207 -9.16 24.55 6.35
CA GLY A 207 -10.01 25.43 5.58
C GLY A 207 -9.28 26.08 4.42
N THR A 208 -10.08 26.59 3.50
CA THR A 208 -9.62 27.46 2.41
C THR A 208 -10.49 28.70 2.39
N TYR A 209 -10.05 29.73 1.71
CA TYR A 209 -10.90 30.88 1.44
C TYR A 209 -10.85 31.20 -0.06
N VAL A 210 -11.99 31.65 -0.58
CA VAL A 210 -12.15 31.99 -1.99
C VAL A 210 -12.74 33.40 -2.12
N PRO A 211 -12.38 34.16 -3.17
CA PRO A 211 -12.97 35.47 -3.40
C PRO A 211 -14.49 35.39 -3.63
N TYR A 212 -15.23 36.40 -3.18
CA TYR A 212 -16.68 36.46 -3.29
C TYR A 212 -17.16 37.79 -3.89
N GLY A 213 -18.15 37.72 -4.79
CA GLY A 213 -18.74 38.88 -5.47
C GLY A 213 -17.99 39.33 -6.73
N THR A 214 -18.40 40.46 -7.29
CA THR A 214 -17.79 41.04 -8.50
C THR A 214 -16.50 41.78 -8.15
N GLY A 215 -15.34 41.13 -8.37
CA GLY A 215 -14.03 41.77 -8.17
C GLY A 215 -13.82 42.98 -9.09
N GLN A 216 -13.09 43.98 -8.61
CA GLN A 216 -12.74 45.18 -9.37
C GLN A 216 -11.54 44.91 -10.27
N ASN A 217 -11.65 45.25 -11.56
CA ASN A 217 -10.57 45.09 -12.52
C ASN A 217 -9.41 46.03 -12.18
N VAL A 218 -8.21 45.48 -12.19
CA VAL A 218 -6.97 46.23 -12.03
C VAL A 218 -6.45 46.63 -13.41
N VAL A 219 -6.01 47.89 -13.53
CA VAL A 219 -5.45 48.43 -14.77
C VAL A 219 -4.05 48.99 -14.54
N LYS A 220 -3.29 49.11 -15.62
CA LYS A 220 -2.15 50.03 -15.72
C LYS A 220 -2.52 51.15 -16.68
N LEU A 221 -2.17 52.38 -16.34
CA LEU A 221 -2.34 53.52 -17.23
C LEU A 221 -1.08 53.67 -18.06
N THR A 222 -1.22 53.72 -19.39
CA THR A 222 -0.11 53.91 -20.32
C THR A 222 -0.33 55.20 -21.10
N SER A 223 0.60 56.15 -21.00
CA SER A 223 0.54 57.41 -21.76
C SER A 223 0.73 57.19 -23.26
N GLY A 224 0.33 58.18 -24.06
CA GLY A 224 0.79 58.32 -25.44
C GLY A 224 2.31 58.55 -25.53
N GLU A 225 2.84 58.58 -26.75
CA GLU A 225 4.28 58.79 -27.01
C GLU A 225 4.71 60.22 -26.71
N ILE A 226 5.69 60.36 -25.81
CA ILE A 226 6.33 61.61 -25.41
C ILE A 226 7.66 61.74 -26.17
N SER A 227 7.87 62.90 -26.80
CA SER A 227 9.12 63.24 -27.49
C SER A 227 10.13 63.84 -26.54
N GLY A 228 11.33 63.24 -26.46
CA GLY A 228 12.45 63.74 -25.66
C GLY A 228 12.47 63.20 -24.23
N GLU A 229 13.62 62.65 -23.84
CA GLU A 229 13.78 61.95 -22.56
C GLU A 229 13.61 62.86 -21.35
N SER A 230 14.18 64.07 -21.40
CA SER A 230 14.11 65.04 -20.30
C SER A 230 12.65 65.41 -19.99
N LYS A 231 11.86 65.73 -21.04
CA LYS A 231 10.42 66.00 -20.91
C LYS A 231 9.68 64.81 -20.31
N ALA A 232 9.98 63.59 -20.76
CA ALA A 232 9.34 62.39 -20.24
C ALA A 232 9.67 62.13 -18.76
N LYS A 233 10.92 62.37 -18.33
CA LYS A 233 11.34 62.29 -16.92
C LYS A 233 10.64 63.32 -16.04
N THR A 234 10.51 64.56 -16.51
CA THR A 234 9.76 65.61 -15.80
C THR A 234 8.30 65.23 -15.63
N LEU A 235 7.64 64.76 -16.70
CA LEU A 235 6.25 64.33 -16.66
C LEU A 235 6.04 63.11 -15.76
N LEU A 236 6.99 62.17 -15.71
CA LEU A 236 6.91 61.02 -14.79
C LEU A 236 6.91 61.46 -13.33
N SER A 237 7.77 62.40 -12.95
CA SER A 237 7.84 62.94 -11.59
C SER A 237 6.54 63.64 -11.20
N GLN A 238 5.98 64.46 -12.10
CA GLN A 238 4.71 65.15 -11.88
C GLN A 238 3.52 64.20 -11.81
N PHE A 239 3.50 63.16 -12.65
CA PHE A 239 2.48 62.10 -12.64
C PHE A 239 2.37 61.47 -11.25
N GLY A 240 3.51 61.10 -10.65
CA GLY A 240 3.54 60.51 -9.31
C GLY A 240 2.90 61.38 -8.24
N LYS A 241 3.24 62.68 -8.22
CA LYS A 241 2.75 63.63 -7.23
C LYS A 241 1.25 63.93 -7.38
N GLN A 242 0.75 64.07 -8.60
CA GLN A 242 -0.63 64.52 -8.84
C GLN A 242 -1.66 63.38 -8.82
N THR A 243 -1.23 62.15 -9.10
CA THR A 243 -2.13 60.99 -9.23
C THR A 243 -2.07 60.04 -8.04
N ALA A 244 -1.03 60.16 -7.21
CA ALA A 244 -0.66 59.18 -6.19
C ALA A 244 -0.41 57.76 -6.76
N LEU A 245 -0.11 57.65 -8.05
CA LEU A 245 0.32 56.42 -8.71
C LEU A 245 1.82 56.49 -9.02
N LYS A 246 2.56 55.44 -8.70
CA LYS A 246 3.94 55.32 -9.19
C LYS A 246 3.91 55.06 -10.70
N GLY A 247 4.99 55.39 -11.40
CA GLY A 247 5.12 55.07 -12.82
C GLY A 247 6.56 54.79 -13.21
N SER A 248 6.73 54.25 -14.41
CA SER A 248 8.02 54.00 -15.04
C SER A 248 8.03 54.51 -16.49
N LEU A 249 9.22 54.81 -17.01
CA LEU A 249 9.39 55.18 -18.41
C LEU A 249 9.70 53.95 -19.26
N GLU A 250 8.98 53.80 -20.36
CA GLU A 250 9.28 52.84 -21.43
C GLU A 250 9.80 53.58 -22.66
N THR A 251 10.82 53.05 -23.32
CA THR A 251 11.38 53.60 -24.56
C THR A 251 10.79 52.89 -25.78
N VAL A 252 10.25 53.65 -26.72
CA VAL A 252 9.67 53.20 -27.98
C VAL A 252 10.57 53.69 -29.13
N LYS A 253 11.14 52.78 -29.91
CA LYS A 253 11.98 53.13 -31.08
C LYS A 253 11.10 53.33 -32.31
N LYS A 254 11.18 54.50 -32.95
CA LYS A 254 10.40 54.83 -34.16
C LYS A 254 11.32 55.12 -35.34
N GLN A 255 11.07 54.49 -36.48
CA GLN A 255 11.85 54.69 -37.71
C GLN A 255 11.16 55.72 -38.59
N GLU A 256 11.89 56.78 -38.97
CA GLU A 256 11.39 57.85 -39.84
C GLU A 256 12.16 57.87 -41.16
N VAL A 257 11.42 57.86 -42.28
CA VAL A 257 11.98 57.81 -43.65
C VAL A 257 12.65 59.14 -44.01
N GLN A 258 13.83 59.09 -44.64
CA GLN A 258 14.57 60.25 -45.14
C GLN A 258 14.47 60.35 -46.67
N TYR A 259 14.50 61.58 -47.19
CA TYR A 259 14.36 61.91 -48.61
C TYR A 259 15.55 62.72 -49.11
N LYS A 260 15.92 62.56 -50.39
CA LYS A 260 16.91 63.41 -51.08
C LYS A 260 16.34 63.86 -52.44
N VAL A 261 16.86 64.96 -52.98
CA VAL A 261 16.52 65.48 -54.30
C VAL A 261 17.65 65.13 -55.26
N VAL A 262 17.32 64.54 -56.41
CA VAL A 262 18.29 64.20 -57.46
C VAL A 262 17.82 64.81 -58.78
N THR A 263 18.70 65.57 -59.44
CA THR A 263 18.41 66.17 -60.74
C THR A 263 18.74 65.22 -61.90
N GLY A 264 18.17 65.50 -63.07
CA GLY A 264 18.65 65.01 -64.36
C GLY A 264 19.98 65.66 -64.75
N ALA A 265 20.46 65.33 -65.96
CA ALA A 265 21.71 65.82 -66.51
C ALA A 265 21.65 67.34 -66.83
N ILE A 266 22.64 68.08 -66.34
CA ILE A 266 22.88 69.50 -66.51
C ILE A 266 24.15 69.65 -67.35
N GLN A 267 24.05 70.34 -68.48
CA GLN A 267 25.19 70.54 -69.39
C GLN A 267 26.14 71.61 -68.85
N GLY A 268 27.43 71.29 -68.81
CA GLY A 268 28.52 72.14 -68.33
C GLY A 268 28.68 72.13 -66.80
N GLU A 269 29.91 71.90 -66.34
CA GLU A 269 30.23 71.82 -64.91
C GLU A 269 29.96 73.14 -64.17
N ALA A 270 30.28 74.28 -64.80
CA ALA A 270 30.03 75.61 -64.24
C ALA A 270 28.53 75.86 -64.00
N ASN A 271 27.67 75.38 -64.90
CA ASN A 271 26.23 75.51 -64.76
C ASN A 271 25.71 74.68 -63.59
N ALA A 272 26.19 73.44 -63.43
CA ALA A 272 25.83 72.59 -62.29
C ALA A 272 26.29 73.21 -60.95
N LYS A 273 27.51 73.74 -60.88
CA LYS A 273 28.02 74.46 -59.68
C LYS A 273 27.16 75.68 -59.32
N ASN A 274 26.82 76.50 -60.31
CA ASN A 274 25.99 77.69 -60.10
C ASN A 274 24.57 77.33 -59.67
N LEU A 275 23.96 76.32 -60.28
CA LEU A 275 22.62 75.86 -59.92
C LEU A 275 22.60 75.27 -58.50
N LEU A 276 23.63 74.51 -58.11
CA LEU A 276 23.77 73.98 -56.75
C LEU A 276 23.87 75.11 -55.73
N LYS A 277 24.68 76.13 -55.98
CA LYS A 277 24.81 77.28 -55.07
C LYS A 277 23.48 77.99 -54.87
N GLN A 278 22.71 78.21 -55.95
CA GLN A 278 21.37 78.79 -55.87
C GLN A 278 20.39 77.89 -55.09
N PHE A 279 20.44 76.57 -55.33
CA PHE A 279 19.63 75.59 -54.62
C PHE A 279 19.87 75.63 -53.11
N GLU A 280 21.13 75.61 -52.68
CA GLU A 280 21.48 75.64 -51.26
C GLU A 280 21.03 76.94 -50.58
N GLN A 281 21.16 78.08 -51.28
CA GLN A 281 20.81 79.39 -50.74
C GLN A 281 19.30 79.58 -50.59
N GLN A 282 18.51 79.14 -51.58
CA GLN A 282 17.06 79.36 -51.59
C GLN A 282 16.29 78.28 -50.83
N VAL A 283 16.65 77.01 -51.00
CA VAL A 283 15.92 75.88 -50.42
C VAL A 283 16.44 75.52 -49.03
N LYS A 284 17.62 76.03 -48.63
CA LYS A 284 18.30 75.73 -47.36
C LYS A 284 18.54 74.23 -47.15
N ILE A 285 18.82 73.52 -48.25
CA ILE A 285 19.22 72.11 -48.25
C ILE A 285 20.60 72.06 -48.89
N LYS A 286 21.56 71.39 -48.23
CA LYS A 286 22.90 71.21 -48.77
C LYS A 286 22.91 70.20 -49.91
N GLY A 287 23.92 70.20 -50.77
CA GLY A 287 24.04 69.23 -51.84
C GLY A 287 25.43 69.15 -52.45
N SER A 288 25.61 68.19 -53.34
CA SER A 288 26.80 68.03 -54.17
C SER A 288 26.38 67.88 -55.64
N TYR A 289 27.33 68.05 -56.56
CA TYR A 289 27.15 67.69 -57.96
C TYR A 289 28.15 66.59 -58.34
N GLU A 290 27.75 65.73 -59.26
CA GLU A 290 28.54 64.59 -59.74
C GLU A 290 28.39 64.42 -61.26
N ALA A 291 29.31 63.70 -61.90
CA ALA A 291 29.26 63.46 -63.35
C ALA A 291 27.99 62.68 -63.75
N ALA A 292 27.36 63.06 -64.86
CA ALA A 292 26.15 62.43 -65.38
C ALA A 292 26.23 62.21 -66.90
N GLY A 293 25.79 61.04 -67.38
CA GLY A 293 25.83 60.70 -68.80
C GLY A 293 27.23 60.30 -69.31
N ARG A 294 27.32 59.90 -70.59
CA ARG A 294 28.58 59.47 -71.22
C ARG A 294 29.46 60.67 -71.59
N PRO A 295 30.78 60.62 -71.37
CA PRO A 295 31.71 61.64 -71.85
C PRO A 295 31.62 61.84 -73.38
N GLU A 296 31.75 63.08 -73.85
CA GLU A 296 31.75 63.42 -75.28
C GLU A 296 33.13 63.20 -75.91
N GLN A 297 33.20 62.63 -77.12
CA GLN A 297 34.46 62.37 -77.84
C GLN A 297 34.99 63.63 -78.55
N LEU A 298 36.27 63.92 -78.37
CA LEU A 298 37.01 65.00 -79.02
C LEU A 298 37.90 64.48 -80.14
N TYR A 299 38.20 65.35 -81.10
CA TYR A 299 38.97 65.07 -82.31
C TYR A 299 40.02 66.16 -82.57
N ASN A 300 41.07 65.80 -83.30
CA ASN A 300 42.01 66.73 -83.92
C ASN A 300 41.83 66.66 -85.44
N ALA A 301 41.85 67.79 -86.14
CA ALA A 301 41.81 67.87 -87.60
C ALA A 301 43.01 68.65 -88.12
N VAL A 302 43.66 68.18 -89.19
CA VAL A 302 44.86 68.80 -89.77
C VAL A 302 44.66 68.96 -91.27
N SER A 303 44.89 70.15 -91.81
CA SER A 303 44.81 70.40 -93.26
C SER A 303 45.90 69.68 -94.05
N GLY A 304 45.72 69.61 -95.37
CA GLY A 304 46.81 69.38 -96.31
C GLY A 304 47.79 70.55 -96.34
N TYR A 305 48.78 70.44 -97.22
CA TYR A 305 49.92 71.37 -97.30
C TYR A 305 49.58 72.67 -98.04
N PHE A 306 50.01 73.80 -97.48
CA PHE A 306 49.97 75.12 -98.11
C PHE A 306 51.39 75.61 -98.39
N ASN A 307 51.64 76.18 -99.58
CA ASN A 307 52.96 76.71 -99.94
C ASN A 307 53.15 78.10 -99.31
N GLY A 308 54.00 78.19 -98.29
CA GLY A 308 54.30 79.41 -97.55
C GLY A 308 53.36 79.72 -96.37
N GLU A 309 53.90 80.44 -95.38
CA GLU A 309 53.22 80.76 -94.12
C GLU A 309 52.00 81.66 -94.31
N LYS A 310 52.10 82.65 -95.22
CA LYS A 310 51.01 83.60 -95.51
C LYS A 310 49.76 82.88 -96.02
N SER A 311 49.94 81.89 -96.88
CA SER A 311 48.87 81.03 -97.40
C SER A 311 48.20 80.23 -96.29
N ALA A 312 48.97 79.68 -95.34
CA ALA A 312 48.45 78.94 -94.20
C ALA A 312 47.71 79.84 -93.18
N LYS A 313 48.20 81.06 -92.91
CA LYS A 313 47.48 82.05 -92.08
C LYS A 313 46.13 82.42 -92.69
N ASN A 314 46.10 82.67 -94.00
CA ASN A 314 44.85 82.93 -94.71
C ASN A 314 43.90 81.73 -94.65
N ALA A 315 44.43 80.50 -94.78
CA ALA A 315 43.64 79.28 -94.61
C ALA A 315 43.05 79.14 -93.21
N ALA A 316 43.85 79.39 -92.16
CA ALA A 316 43.40 79.39 -90.76
C ALA A 316 42.29 80.43 -90.50
N ALA A 317 42.44 81.64 -91.03
CA ALA A 317 41.40 82.67 -90.93
C ALA A 317 40.10 82.26 -91.64
N GLN A 318 40.20 81.66 -92.84
CA GLN A 318 39.03 81.15 -93.55
C GLN A 318 38.37 79.98 -92.81
N ILE A 319 39.14 79.08 -92.19
CA ILE A 319 38.61 77.98 -91.38
C ILE A 319 37.87 78.54 -90.17
N LYS A 320 38.46 79.49 -89.43
CA LYS A 320 37.83 80.11 -88.27
C LYS A 320 36.52 80.81 -88.66
N ASN A 321 36.51 81.59 -89.74
CA ASN A 321 35.31 82.30 -90.20
C ASN A 321 34.25 81.34 -90.75
N GLY A 322 34.66 80.27 -91.43
CA GLY A 322 33.74 79.31 -92.05
C GLY A 322 33.18 78.25 -91.09
N THR A 323 33.88 77.96 -89.99
CA THR A 323 33.52 76.87 -89.07
C THR A 323 33.28 77.33 -87.63
N GLY A 324 33.74 78.52 -87.27
CA GLY A 324 33.81 79.02 -85.89
C GLY A 324 34.93 78.38 -85.06
N VAL A 325 35.75 77.50 -85.65
CA VAL A 325 36.78 76.75 -84.93
C VAL A 325 38.12 77.43 -85.03
N SER A 326 38.74 77.69 -83.87
CA SER A 326 40.11 78.19 -83.79
C SER A 326 41.12 77.13 -84.25
N SER A 327 42.09 77.55 -85.04
CA SER A 327 43.15 76.70 -85.60
C SER A 327 44.53 77.33 -85.38
N SER A 328 45.56 76.50 -85.22
CA SER A 328 46.96 76.91 -85.26
C SER A 328 47.59 76.56 -86.61
N ILE A 329 48.65 77.27 -87.02
CA ILE A 329 49.44 76.89 -88.20
C ILE A 329 50.80 76.35 -87.75
N GLU A 330 51.29 75.33 -88.46
CA GLU A 330 52.56 74.66 -88.14
C GLU A 330 53.36 74.42 -89.43
N ARG A 331 54.66 74.76 -89.44
CA ARG A 331 55.54 74.52 -90.59
C ARG A 331 55.90 73.04 -90.68
N VAL A 332 55.82 72.48 -91.87
CA VAL A 332 56.24 71.11 -92.13
C VAL A 332 57.76 71.09 -92.22
N LYS A 333 58.39 70.33 -91.31
CA LYS A 333 59.85 70.30 -91.14
C LYS A 333 60.57 70.04 -92.46
N LYS A 334 61.64 70.81 -92.71
CA LYS A 334 62.51 70.74 -93.90
C LYS A 334 61.82 71.00 -95.24
N THR A 335 60.64 71.63 -95.25
CA THR A 335 59.94 72.05 -96.48
C THR A 335 59.52 73.52 -96.41
N SER A 336 59.06 74.07 -97.54
CA SER A 336 58.37 75.38 -97.60
C SER A 336 56.88 75.28 -97.25
N TYR A 337 56.37 74.08 -96.96
CA TYR A 337 54.95 73.82 -96.75
C TYR A 337 54.52 74.00 -95.27
N TRP A 338 53.27 74.40 -95.07
CA TRP A 338 52.62 74.61 -93.76
C TRP A 338 51.27 73.88 -93.70
N VAL A 339 50.86 73.49 -92.51
CA VAL A 339 49.53 72.90 -92.24
C VAL A 339 48.78 73.73 -91.21
N VAL A 340 47.46 73.59 -91.19
CA VAL A 340 46.54 74.21 -90.23
C VAL A 340 45.92 73.11 -89.37
N THR A 341 46.10 73.21 -88.06
CA THR A 341 45.69 72.20 -87.08
C THR A 341 44.60 72.74 -86.16
N MET A 342 43.51 71.99 -85.99
CA MET A 342 42.46 72.23 -85.01
C MET A 342 42.44 71.11 -83.99
N LYS A 343 42.82 71.40 -82.75
CA LYS A 343 42.89 70.39 -81.66
C LYS A 343 41.64 70.42 -80.78
N ASN A 344 41.28 69.26 -80.22
CA ASN A 344 40.22 69.09 -79.22
C ASN A 344 38.84 69.62 -79.65
N VAL A 345 38.51 69.46 -80.93
CA VAL A 345 37.20 69.85 -81.46
C VAL A 345 36.17 68.75 -81.17
N ASN A 346 34.94 69.13 -80.82
CA ASN A 346 33.87 68.15 -80.61
C ASN A 346 33.32 67.62 -81.94
N GLY A 347 32.45 66.60 -81.89
CA GLY A 347 31.91 65.96 -83.10
C GLY A 347 31.17 66.93 -84.02
N GLN A 348 30.43 67.90 -83.47
CA GLN A 348 29.73 68.92 -84.27
C GLN A 348 30.71 69.88 -84.97
N GLN A 349 31.74 70.34 -84.26
CA GLN A 349 32.79 71.18 -84.80
C GLN A 349 33.58 70.43 -85.89
N LEU A 350 33.92 69.16 -85.65
CA LEU A 350 34.56 68.32 -86.66
C LEU A 350 33.69 68.22 -87.92
N ASN A 351 32.38 67.99 -87.80
CA ASN A 351 31.49 67.93 -88.97
C ASN A 351 31.46 69.25 -89.76
N LYS A 352 31.45 70.40 -89.07
CA LYS A 352 31.58 71.72 -89.73
C LYS A 352 32.92 71.85 -90.46
N ILE A 353 34.00 71.40 -89.84
CA ILE A 353 35.34 71.34 -90.46
C ILE A 353 35.30 70.47 -91.71
N LYS A 354 34.78 69.24 -91.63
CA LYS A 354 34.68 68.33 -92.78
C LYS A 354 33.91 68.97 -93.94
N ALA A 355 32.78 69.61 -93.65
CA ALA A 355 31.98 70.31 -94.65
C ALA A 355 32.73 71.49 -95.27
N PHE A 356 33.43 72.29 -94.47
CA PHE A 356 34.23 73.42 -94.96
C PHE A 356 35.37 72.96 -95.89
N PHE A 357 36.14 71.95 -95.48
CA PHE A 357 37.24 71.43 -96.26
C PHE A 357 36.76 70.79 -97.57
N LYS A 358 35.62 70.08 -97.53
CA LYS A 358 34.96 69.56 -98.74
C LYS A 358 34.58 70.69 -99.70
N LYS A 359 33.94 71.76 -99.19
CA LYS A 359 33.53 72.93 -99.99
C LYS A 359 34.72 73.65 -100.64
N LYS A 360 35.84 73.76 -99.93
CA LYS A 360 37.07 74.38 -100.44
C LYS A 360 37.92 73.43 -101.30
N THR A 361 37.50 72.17 -101.46
CA THR A 361 38.28 71.10 -102.12
C THR A 361 39.69 70.96 -101.52
N TRP A 362 39.82 71.18 -100.20
CA TRP A 362 41.09 71.07 -99.48
C TRP A 362 41.23 69.70 -98.84
N ARG A 363 42.41 69.10 -98.96
CA ARG A 363 42.72 67.85 -98.24
C ARG A 363 42.80 68.11 -96.74
N TYR A 364 42.41 67.13 -95.93
CA TYR A 364 42.60 67.13 -94.48
C TYR A 364 42.58 65.70 -93.92
N THR A 365 43.10 65.53 -92.71
CA THR A 365 42.98 64.32 -91.89
C THR A 365 42.31 64.66 -90.56
N SER A 366 41.67 63.67 -89.93
CA SER A 366 41.13 63.83 -88.57
C SER A 366 41.34 62.58 -87.73
N SER A 367 41.73 62.74 -86.46
CA SER A 367 41.95 61.66 -85.49
C SER A 367 41.26 61.95 -84.15
N LYS A 368 41.03 60.93 -83.32
CA LYS A 368 40.46 61.10 -81.97
C LYS A 368 41.51 61.70 -81.02
N ALA A 369 41.09 62.60 -80.12
CA ALA A 369 41.97 63.39 -79.25
C ALA A 369 41.72 63.21 -77.73
N GLY A 370 40.67 62.49 -77.34
CA GLY A 370 40.28 62.24 -75.94
C GLY A 370 38.77 62.40 -75.71
N THR A 371 38.32 62.37 -74.46
CA THR A 371 36.90 62.60 -74.09
C THR A 371 36.76 63.72 -73.06
N LYS A 372 35.64 64.45 -73.07
CA LYS A 372 35.30 65.50 -72.09
C LYS A 372 33.94 65.24 -71.46
N GLN A 373 33.84 65.32 -70.13
CA GLN A 373 32.55 65.21 -69.44
C GLN A 373 31.70 66.45 -69.74
N ALA A 374 30.58 66.25 -70.44
CA ALA A 374 29.70 67.34 -70.85
C ALA A 374 28.57 67.60 -69.86
N ALA A 375 28.15 66.58 -69.10
CA ALA A 375 26.99 66.65 -68.21
C ALA A 375 27.25 66.22 -66.76
N PHE A 376 26.51 66.84 -65.84
CA PHE A 376 26.58 66.64 -64.39
C PHE A 376 25.17 66.60 -63.79
N ARG A 377 24.97 66.06 -62.59
CA ARG A 377 23.71 66.12 -61.86
C ARG A 377 23.93 66.56 -60.42
N ILE A 378 22.92 67.13 -59.78
CA ILE A 378 22.94 67.57 -58.39
C ILE A 378 22.20 66.56 -57.52
N VAL A 379 22.79 66.24 -56.37
CA VAL A 379 22.23 65.36 -55.33
C VAL A 379 22.21 66.13 -54.01
N SER A 380 21.02 66.30 -53.41
CA SER A 380 20.89 66.98 -52.11
C SER A 380 21.29 66.07 -50.95
N SER A 381 21.58 66.68 -49.80
CA SER A 381 21.61 66.01 -48.51
C SER A 381 20.22 65.50 -48.12
N GLN A 382 20.19 64.57 -47.16
CA GLN A 382 18.97 63.93 -46.68
C GLN A 382 18.12 64.88 -45.82
N VAL A 383 16.81 64.82 -45.98
CA VAL A 383 15.82 65.57 -45.18
C VAL A 383 14.68 64.67 -44.72
N ALA A 384 14.18 64.89 -43.50
CA ALA A 384 13.14 64.05 -42.89
C ALA A 384 11.73 64.25 -43.48
N ALA A 385 11.47 65.42 -44.07
CA ALA A 385 10.16 65.76 -44.60
C ALA A 385 10.14 65.68 -46.14
N GLN A 386 9.24 64.87 -46.68
CA GLN A 386 9.03 64.76 -48.13
C GLN A 386 8.63 66.11 -48.76
N SER A 387 7.85 66.91 -48.04
CA SER A 387 7.47 68.27 -48.47
C SER A 387 8.68 69.19 -48.66
N LYS A 388 9.70 69.06 -47.80
CA LYS A 388 10.94 69.83 -47.90
C LYS A 388 11.79 69.38 -49.11
N ALA A 389 11.82 68.08 -49.41
CA ALA A 389 12.44 67.58 -50.65
C ALA A 389 11.64 68.00 -51.90
N ALA A 390 10.31 68.03 -51.83
CA ALA A 390 9.45 68.47 -52.92
C ALA A 390 9.65 69.96 -53.26
N ALA A 391 9.87 70.81 -52.25
CA ALA A 391 10.27 72.20 -52.47
C ALA A 391 11.58 72.30 -53.28
N GLY A 392 12.53 71.39 -53.03
CA GLY A 392 13.75 71.30 -53.81
C GLY A 392 13.54 70.86 -55.27
N VAL A 393 12.62 69.92 -55.52
CA VAL A 393 12.24 69.55 -56.89
C VAL A 393 11.60 70.73 -57.62
N ASN A 394 10.72 71.47 -56.95
CA ASN A 394 10.07 72.65 -57.54
C ASN A 394 11.08 73.74 -57.92
N PHE A 395 12.12 73.95 -57.10
CA PHE A 395 13.22 74.86 -57.44
C PHE A 395 13.88 74.47 -58.78
N PHE A 396 14.28 73.21 -58.96
CA PHE A 396 14.93 72.77 -60.20
C PHE A 396 13.99 72.81 -61.40
N LYS A 397 12.71 72.45 -61.21
CA LYS A 397 11.67 72.56 -62.24
C LYS A 397 11.53 74.00 -62.73
N GLY A 398 11.54 74.98 -61.82
CA GLY A 398 11.53 76.41 -62.16
C GLY A 398 12.77 76.87 -62.96
N LYS A 399 13.90 76.18 -62.81
CA LYS A 399 15.13 76.39 -63.60
C LYS A 399 15.19 75.54 -64.88
N LYS A 400 14.06 74.93 -65.29
CA LYS A 400 13.96 74.03 -66.46
C LYS A 400 14.89 72.80 -66.37
N VAL A 401 15.23 72.36 -65.17
CA VAL A 401 16.01 71.14 -64.91
C VAL A 401 15.11 70.10 -64.28
N GLN A 402 15.06 68.89 -64.85
CA GLN A 402 14.29 67.79 -64.27
C GLN A 402 14.88 67.39 -62.91
N ALA A 403 14.04 67.14 -61.92
CA ALA A 403 14.45 66.64 -60.61
C ALA A 403 13.38 65.74 -60.01
N SER A 404 13.80 64.84 -59.14
CA SER A 404 12.90 63.90 -58.45
C SER A 404 13.26 63.76 -56.97
N VAL A 405 12.26 63.44 -56.16
CA VAL A 405 12.47 63.03 -54.77
C VAL A 405 12.79 61.53 -54.75
N GLN A 406 13.87 61.15 -54.08
CA GLN A 406 14.24 59.77 -53.85
C GLN A 406 14.25 59.46 -52.35
N LYS A 407 13.73 58.29 -51.95
CA LYS A 407 13.87 57.78 -50.57
C LYS A 407 15.34 57.38 -50.34
N SER A 408 15.92 57.77 -49.20
CA SER A 408 17.36 57.65 -48.94
C SER A 408 17.70 56.96 -47.60
N GLY A 409 16.77 56.21 -47.00
CA GLY A 409 16.97 55.43 -45.77
C GLY A 409 15.97 55.77 -44.65
N THR A 410 16.18 55.21 -43.46
CA THR A 410 15.37 55.48 -42.25
C THR A 410 16.26 55.89 -41.07
N LYS A 411 15.85 56.88 -40.28
CA LYS A 411 16.50 57.30 -39.03
C LYS A 411 15.65 56.86 -37.84
N THR A 412 16.25 56.17 -36.87
CA THR A 412 15.55 55.74 -35.66
C THR A 412 15.60 56.85 -34.61
N THR A 413 14.44 57.25 -34.07
CA THR A 413 14.32 58.18 -32.94
C THR A 413 13.67 57.48 -31.74
N SER A 414 14.12 57.82 -30.53
CA SER A 414 13.54 57.30 -29.29
C SER A 414 12.37 58.17 -28.85
N ARG A 415 11.20 57.55 -28.66
CA ARG A 415 10.02 58.09 -27.97
C ARG A 415 9.90 57.43 -26.61
N TYR A 416 9.14 58.02 -25.70
CA TYR A 416 8.96 57.51 -24.35
C TYR A 416 7.48 57.41 -23.99
N ARG A 417 7.10 56.49 -23.12
CA ARG A 417 5.74 56.41 -22.53
C ARG A 417 5.87 56.26 -21.02
N ILE A 418 4.92 56.80 -20.27
CA ILE A 418 4.79 56.56 -18.84
C ILE A 418 3.81 55.41 -18.64
N VAL A 419 4.23 54.40 -17.90
CA VAL A 419 3.38 53.26 -17.50
C VAL A 419 3.21 53.30 -15.99
N SER A 420 1.97 53.38 -15.51
CA SER A 420 1.68 53.44 -14.08
C SER A 420 1.86 52.08 -13.39
N SER A 421 1.99 52.10 -12.07
CA SER A 421 1.69 50.95 -11.22
C SER A 421 0.23 50.53 -11.37
N GLU A 422 -0.04 49.28 -11.01
CA GLU A 422 -1.38 48.71 -11.02
C GLU A 422 -2.33 49.47 -10.07
N THR A 423 -3.57 49.74 -10.50
CA THR A 423 -4.61 50.33 -9.63
C THR A 423 -6.01 49.85 -10.01
N ALA A 424 -6.89 49.75 -9.02
CA ALA A 424 -8.34 49.59 -9.19
C ALA A 424 -9.14 50.84 -8.77
N SER A 425 -8.44 51.89 -8.30
CA SER A 425 -9.09 53.11 -7.81
C SER A 425 -9.56 53.98 -8.96
N GLN A 426 -10.89 54.15 -9.08
CA GLN A 426 -11.52 55.02 -10.08
C GLN A 426 -11.01 56.47 -10.02
N SER A 427 -10.75 56.96 -8.80
CA SER A 427 -10.20 58.30 -8.58
C SER A 427 -8.77 58.43 -9.13
N GLN A 428 -7.91 57.44 -8.88
CA GLN A 428 -6.54 57.45 -9.39
C GLN A 428 -6.51 57.26 -10.92
N MET A 429 -7.37 56.39 -11.46
CA MET A 429 -7.52 56.20 -12.91
C MET A 429 -7.90 57.49 -13.61
N LYS A 430 -8.94 58.18 -13.12
CA LYS A 430 -9.37 59.47 -13.66
C LYS A 430 -8.25 60.51 -13.60
N LYS A 431 -7.62 60.71 -12.43
CA LYS A 431 -6.50 61.65 -12.27
C LYS A 431 -5.34 61.34 -13.22
N GLY A 432 -5.00 60.07 -13.42
CA GLY A 432 -3.90 59.67 -14.30
C GLY A 432 -4.20 59.88 -15.78
N LEU A 433 -5.40 59.53 -16.24
CA LEU A 433 -5.81 59.77 -17.62
C LEU A 433 -5.94 61.28 -17.91
N ASP A 434 -6.52 62.05 -16.99
CA ASP A 434 -6.62 63.51 -17.09
C ASP A 434 -5.23 64.16 -17.14
N PHE A 435 -4.28 63.67 -16.32
CA PHE A 435 -2.89 64.13 -16.35
C PHE A 435 -2.25 63.90 -17.72
N PHE A 436 -2.41 62.71 -18.29
CA PHE A 436 -1.85 62.38 -19.61
C PHE A 436 -2.45 63.24 -20.73
N SER A 437 -3.77 63.42 -20.72
CA SER A 437 -4.47 64.27 -21.70
C SER A 437 -4.02 65.74 -21.61
N LYS A 438 -3.94 66.31 -20.40
CA LYS A 438 -3.50 67.71 -20.19
C LYS A 438 -2.06 67.96 -20.64
N ASN A 439 -1.20 66.94 -20.58
CA ASN A 439 0.23 67.06 -20.91
C ASN A 439 0.58 66.64 -22.35
N GLY A 440 -0.42 66.54 -23.23
CA GLY A 440 -0.23 66.30 -24.66
C GLY A 440 0.22 64.88 -25.00
N ALA A 441 -0.04 63.91 -24.14
CA ALA A 441 0.23 62.50 -24.38
C ALA A 441 -0.93 61.61 -23.88
N PRO A 442 -2.15 61.71 -24.45
CA PRO A 442 -3.34 61.02 -23.98
C PRO A 442 -3.07 59.53 -23.75
N GLY A 443 -3.45 59.04 -22.57
CA GLY A 443 -3.18 57.68 -22.16
C GLY A 443 -4.41 56.78 -22.21
N THR A 444 -4.19 55.49 -22.03
CA THR A 444 -5.24 54.47 -21.95
C THR A 444 -5.10 53.65 -20.68
N ALA A 445 -6.21 53.10 -20.20
CA ALA A 445 -6.23 52.14 -19.11
C ALA A 445 -6.20 50.73 -19.69
N VAL A 446 -5.10 50.02 -19.52
CA VAL A 446 -4.92 48.64 -20.00
C VAL A 446 -5.22 47.68 -18.86
N GLN A 447 -6.18 46.79 -19.07
CA GLN A 447 -6.51 45.75 -18.08
C GLN A 447 -5.34 44.79 -17.90
N THR A 448 -5.02 44.43 -16.66
CA THR A 448 -3.93 43.49 -16.35
C THR A 448 -4.39 42.03 -16.27
N GLY A 449 -5.71 41.79 -16.35
CA GLY A 449 -6.34 40.49 -16.08
C GLY A 449 -6.50 40.17 -14.58
N LYS A 450 -5.94 40.98 -13.67
CA LYS A 450 -6.11 40.80 -12.23
C LYS A 450 -7.38 41.49 -11.72
N LYS A 451 -8.01 40.88 -10.71
CA LYS A 451 -9.16 41.43 -9.98
C LYS A 451 -8.86 41.53 -8.48
N ILE A 452 -9.32 42.60 -7.84
CA ILE A 452 -9.27 42.76 -6.38
C ILE A 452 -10.68 42.54 -5.84
N TYR A 453 -10.82 41.71 -4.81
CA TYR A 453 -12.10 41.38 -4.19
C TYR A 453 -12.18 42.01 -2.80
N SER A 454 -13.34 42.60 -2.50
CA SER A 454 -13.63 43.23 -1.21
C SER A 454 -14.08 42.21 -0.15
N GLN A 455 -14.50 41.03 -0.58
CA GLN A 455 -15.04 39.98 0.28
C GLN A 455 -14.53 38.60 -0.12
N TYR A 456 -14.44 37.70 0.86
CA TYR A 456 -14.01 36.32 0.69
C TYR A 456 -14.91 35.40 1.53
N ARG A 457 -15.17 34.19 1.06
CA ARG A 457 -15.83 33.15 1.87
C ARG A 457 -14.80 32.14 2.33
N LEU A 458 -14.94 31.69 3.57
CA LEU A 458 -14.19 30.56 4.10
C LEU A 458 -14.98 29.28 3.83
N THR A 459 -14.28 28.22 3.45
CA THR A 459 -14.84 26.90 3.23
C THR A 459 -13.97 25.85 3.90
N SER A 460 -14.55 25.04 4.77
CA SER A 460 -13.83 23.93 5.42
C SER A 460 -13.49 22.83 4.41
N GLU A 461 -12.58 21.94 4.80
CA GLU A 461 -12.51 20.60 4.22
C GLU A 461 -13.83 19.84 4.42
N ALA A 462 -14.00 18.77 3.66
CA ALA A 462 -15.20 17.96 3.69
C ALA A 462 -15.22 17.12 4.99
N VAL A 463 -16.24 17.32 5.82
CA VAL A 463 -16.41 16.70 7.15
C VAL A 463 -17.75 15.95 7.25
N PHE A 464 -17.77 14.83 7.97
CA PHE A 464 -19.00 14.07 8.26
C PHE A 464 -19.26 13.91 9.76
N GLU A 465 -18.26 14.12 10.61
CA GLU A 465 -18.40 14.01 12.05
C GLU A 465 -19.29 15.15 12.59
N GLN A 466 -20.46 14.80 13.13
CA GLN A 466 -21.45 15.75 13.62
C GLN A 466 -20.89 16.69 14.69
N GLU A 467 -20.01 16.20 15.57
CA GLU A 467 -19.34 17.03 16.58
C GLU A 467 -18.44 18.11 15.94
N LYS A 468 -17.69 17.76 14.89
CA LYS A 468 -16.84 18.71 14.16
C LYS A 468 -17.67 19.71 13.35
N ILE A 469 -18.76 19.25 12.73
CA ILE A 469 -19.73 20.12 12.03
C ILE A 469 -20.32 21.14 13.00
N ALA A 470 -20.82 20.68 14.15
CA ALA A 470 -21.39 21.56 15.18
C ALA A 470 -20.35 22.54 15.73
N LYS A 471 -19.12 22.08 15.98
CA LYS A 471 -18.02 22.93 16.45
C LYS A 471 -17.64 24.01 15.42
N ALA A 472 -17.60 23.65 14.14
CA ALA A 472 -17.32 24.56 13.05
C ALA A 472 -18.42 25.62 12.85
N LEU A 473 -19.70 25.21 12.87
CA LEU A 473 -20.82 26.15 12.81
C LEU A 473 -20.82 27.10 14.03
N ARG A 474 -20.54 26.56 15.22
CA ARG A 474 -20.44 27.36 16.46
C ARG A 474 -19.30 28.36 16.39
N PHE A 475 -18.14 28.00 15.82
CA PHE A 475 -17.02 28.92 15.62
C PHE A 475 -17.43 30.15 14.80
N PHE A 476 -18.14 29.96 13.69
CA PHE A 476 -18.59 31.10 12.89
C PHE A 476 -19.63 31.93 13.65
N GLN A 477 -20.57 31.27 14.32
CA GLN A 477 -21.59 31.94 15.14
C GLN A 477 -20.98 32.82 16.25
N THR A 478 -19.98 32.32 16.98
CA THR A 478 -19.31 33.09 18.05
C THR A 478 -18.47 34.24 17.51
N ASN A 479 -18.02 34.17 16.26
CA ASN A 479 -17.34 35.26 15.57
C ASN A 479 -18.31 36.20 14.81
N GLY A 480 -19.63 36.07 15.02
CA GLY A 480 -20.64 36.94 14.41
C GLY A 480 -20.82 36.74 12.90
N ILE A 481 -20.41 35.58 12.37
CA ILE A 481 -20.47 35.23 10.96
C ILE A 481 -21.46 34.09 10.79
N LYS A 482 -22.43 34.22 9.88
CA LYS A 482 -23.30 33.08 9.55
C LYS A 482 -22.51 32.07 8.73
N ALA A 483 -22.78 30.78 8.92
CA ALA A 483 -22.21 29.71 8.11
C ALA A 483 -23.24 28.59 7.94
N VAL A 484 -23.13 27.87 6.83
CA VAL A 484 -24.03 26.76 6.49
C VAL A 484 -23.25 25.50 6.17
N SER A 485 -23.86 24.33 6.39
CA SER A 485 -23.32 23.05 5.93
C SER A 485 -23.85 22.72 4.54
N GLU A 486 -22.98 22.64 3.54
CA GLU A 486 -23.32 22.30 2.16
C GLU A 486 -22.89 20.88 1.81
N LYS A 487 -23.78 20.09 1.20
CA LYS A 487 -23.49 18.71 0.78
C LYS A 487 -22.46 18.70 -0.35
N THR A 488 -21.48 17.82 -0.26
CA THR A 488 -20.40 17.68 -1.26
C THR A 488 -20.68 16.63 -2.34
N GLY A 489 -21.72 15.82 -2.17
CA GLY A 489 -21.99 14.64 -3.01
C GLY A 489 -21.17 13.39 -2.63
N LEU A 490 -20.15 13.53 -1.78
CA LEU A 490 -19.39 12.40 -1.24
C LEU A 490 -20.11 11.78 -0.03
N VAL A 491 -19.94 10.48 0.16
CA VAL A 491 -20.57 9.69 1.23
C VAL A 491 -19.56 8.79 1.92
N TYR A 492 -19.72 8.59 3.24
CA TYR A 492 -18.97 7.62 4.01
C TYR A 492 -19.85 6.44 4.41
N SER A 493 -19.32 5.23 4.23
CA SER A 493 -19.94 4.01 4.76
C SER A 493 -19.97 4.04 6.28
N GLN A 494 -21.10 3.61 6.83
CA GLN A 494 -21.27 3.38 8.27
C GLN A 494 -20.88 1.94 8.62
N TYR A 495 -20.23 1.77 9.75
CA TYR A 495 -19.72 0.51 10.26
C TYR A 495 -20.31 0.20 11.64
N LYS A 496 -20.36 -1.09 11.99
CA LYS A 496 -20.59 -1.57 13.36
C LYS A 496 -19.34 -2.23 13.87
N LEU A 497 -19.05 -2.04 15.15
CA LEU A 497 -18.01 -2.75 15.88
C LEU A 497 -18.68 -3.88 16.68
N MET A 498 -18.17 -5.09 16.56
CA MET A 498 -18.73 -6.29 17.16
C MET A 498 -17.62 -7.00 17.94
N SER A 499 -17.87 -7.32 19.21
CA SER A 499 -16.97 -8.20 19.95
C SER A 499 -16.99 -9.60 19.33
N GLU A 500 -15.99 -10.42 19.65
CA GLU A 500 -16.14 -11.85 19.51
C GLU A 500 -17.34 -12.36 20.31
N ALA A 501 -17.89 -13.49 19.86
CA ALA A 501 -18.98 -14.17 20.54
C ALA A 501 -18.41 -14.93 21.74
N VAL A 502 -19.02 -14.76 22.91
CA VAL A 502 -18.60 -15.39 24.17
C VAL A 502 -19.78 -16.05 24.89
N ILE A 503 -19.49 -16.99 25.80
CA ILE A 503 -20.51 -17.61 26.66
C ILE A 503 -20.66 -16.77 27.94
N GLY A 504 -21.80 -16.10 28.07
CA GLY A 504 -22.14 -15.21 29.20
C GLY A 504 -21.85 -13.74 28.98
N GLN A 505 -22.31 -12.93 29.94
CA GLN A 505 -22.28 -11.46 29.82
C GLN A 505 -21.14 -10.80 30.60
N ASP A 506 -20.40 -11.56 31.42
CA ASP A 506 -19.43 -11.05 32.41
C ASP A 506 -18.40 -10.09 31.77
N LYS A 507 -17.83 -10.46 30.62
CA LYS A 507 -16.89 -9.60 29.87
C LYS A 507 -17.57 -8.59 28.93
N LEU A 508 -18.81 -8.84 28.51
CA LEU A 508 -19.52 -7.94 27.58
C LEU A 508 -19.90 -6.59 28.23
N ASN A 509 -19.96 -6.54 29.56
CA ASN A 509 -20.12 -5.27 30.27
C ASN A 509 -18.94 -4.31 30.04
N GLN A 510 -17.72 -4.83 29.87
CA GLN A 510 -16.56 -4.00 29.51
C GLN A 510 -16.67 -3.48 28.08
N ALA A 511 -17.18 -4.30 27.16
CA ALA A 511 -17.47 -3.89 25.79
C ALA A 511 -18.49 -2.74 25.73
N LEU A 512 -19.59 -2.85 26.49
CA LEU A 512 -20.59 -1.78 26.58
C LEU A 512 -20.02 -0.50 27.19
N LYS A 513 -19.20 -0.61 28.25
CA LYS A 513 -18.48 0.54 28.84
C LYS A 513 -17.54 1.20 27.83
N PHE A 514 -16.82 0.40 27.04
CA PHE A 514 -15.96 0.92 25.99
C PHE A 514 -16.77 1.70 24.94
N TYR A 515 -17.87 1.13 24.43
CA TYR A 515 -18.71 1.83 23.45
C TYR A 515 -19.24 3.16 24.01
N SER A 516 -19.75 3.15 25.25
CA SER A 516 -20.21 4.36 25.94
C SER A 516 -19.10 5.41 26.07
N LYS A 517 -17.87 5.01 26.44
CA LYS A 517 -16.70 5.90 26.54
C LYS A 517 -16.32 6.52 25.19
N LYS A 518 -16.66 5.89 24.07
CA LYS A 518 -16.43 6.40 22.71
C LYS A 518 -17.65 7.14 22.14
N ASN A 519 -18.65 7.45 22.96
CA ASN A 519 -19.93 8.06 22.56
C ASN A 519 -20.68 7.24 21.49
N ILE A 520 -20.57 5.91 21.55
CA ILE A 520 -21.27 4.98 20.64
C ILE A 520 -22.19 4.11 21.52
N ALA A 521 -23.48 4.08 21.22
CA ALA A 521 -24.39 3.16 21.93
C ALA A 521 -24.03 1.70 21.58
N GLY A 522 -24.26 0.77 22.51
CA GLY A 522 -23.99 -0.65 22.30
C GLY A 522 -25.10 -1.54 22.83
N THR A 523 -25.25 -2.73 22.26
CA THR A 523 -26.24 -3.74 22.68
C THR A 523 -25.61 -5.12 22.71
N ILE A 524 -26.11 -6.01 23.57
CA ILE A 524 -25.73 -7.43 23.55
C ILE A 524 -26.73 -8.18 22.67
N ARG A 525 -26.24 -9.05 21.78
CA ARG A 525 -27.06 -9.88 20.89
C ARG A 525 -26.66 -11.34 20.99
N GLN A 526 -27.64 -12.24 20.99
CA GLN A 526 -27.42 -13.67 20.82
C GLN A 526 -27.02 -13.97 19.37
N THR A 527 -26.11 -14.92 19.19
CA THR A 527 -25.61 -15.33 17.87
C THR A 527 -26.39 -16.49 17.27
N GLY A 528 -27.27 -17.14 18.05
CA GLY A 528 -27.95 -18.38 17.69
C GLY A 528 -27.11 -19.64 17.92
N LYS A 529 -25.83 -19.51 18.30
CA LYS A 529 -24.97 -20.64 18.68
C LYS A 529 -25.05 -20.90 20.18
N TYR A 530 -24.85 -22.14 20.58
CA TYR A 530 -24.88 -22.60 21.97
C TYR A 530 -23.63 -23.38 22.32
N GLY A 531 -23.19 -23.29 23.58
CA GLY A 531 -22.03 -24.01 24.09
C GLY A 531 -22.12 -24.26 25.59
N TYR A 532 -21.17 -25.04 26.10
CA TYR A 532 -21.08 -25.37 27.52
C TYR A 532 -19.95 -24.60 28.18
N ARG A 533 -20.15 -24.20 29.43
CA ARG A 533 -19.04 -23.74 30.27
C ARG A 533 -18.21 -24.92 30.76
N GLN A 534 -16.95 -24.67 31.04
CA GLN A 534 -16.11 -25.63 31.75
C GLN A 534 -15.99 -25.25 33.22
N TYR A 535 -15.89 -26.28 34.05
CA TYR A 535 -15.78 -26.18 35.49
C TYR A 535 -14.63 -27.05 35.98
N LYS A 536 -14.11 -26.70 37.14
CA LYS A 536 -13.10 -27.46 37.86
C LYS A 536 -13.62 -27.77 39.25
N ILE A 537 -13.22 -28.91 39.79
CA ILE A 537 -13.57 -29.27 41.16
C ILE A 537 -12.36 -29.05 42.06
N THR A 538 -12.55 -28.28 43.12
CA THR A 538 -11.58 -28.16 44.21
C THR A 538 -12.18 -28.76 45.47
N ALA A 539 -11.43 -29.54 46.23
CA ALA A 539 -11.90 -29.98 47.53
C ALA A 539 -11.81 -28.81 48.52
N SER A 540 -12.77 -28.73 49.42
CA SER A 540 -12.65 -27.97 50.67
C SER A 540 -11.44 -28.46 51.47
N ARG A 541 -10.94 -27.60 52.37
CA ARG A 541 -9.72 -27.84 53.15
C ARG A 541 -9.70 -29.24 53.76
N ILE A 542 -8.74 -30.06 53.33
CA ILE A 542 -8.49 -31.37 53.90
C ILE A 542 -7.49 -31.19 55.05
N THR A 543 -7.90 -31.54 56.26
CA THR A 543 -7.10 -31.33 57.49
C THR A 543 -6.32 -32.57 57.96
N SER A 544 -6.42 -33.68 57.22
CA SER A 544 -5.82 -34.97 57.56
C SER A 544 -4.99 -35.53 56.41
N LYS A 545 -3.71 -35.83 56.67
CA LYS A 545 -2.79 -36.46 55.71
C LYS A 545 -3.28 -37.84 55.26
N SER A 546 -3.84 -38.64 56.18
CA SER A 546 -4.44 -39.94 55.85
C SER A 546 -5.63 -39.81 54.88
N SER A 547 -6.49 -38.79 55.09
CA SER A 547 -7.62 -38.53 54.18
C SER A 547 -7.15 -38.04 52.81
N LEU A 548 -6.11 -37.19 52.76
CA LEU A 548 -5.46 -36.78 51.53
C LEU A 548 -4.90 -38.00 50.76
N ASP A 549 -4.13 -38.87 51.44
CA ASP A 549 -3.45 -40.00 50.80
C ASP A 549 -4.45 -41.04 50.26
N LYS A 550 -5.55 -41.29 50.97
CA LYS A 550 -6.65 -42.14 50.46
C LYS A 550 -7.25 -41.58 49.17
N GLY A 551 -7.51 -40.27 49.13
CA GLY A 551 -8.05 -39.63 47.93
C GLY A 551 -7.06 -39.61 46.76
N MET A 552 -5.79 -39.26 47.01
CA MET A 552 -4.75 -39.27 45.98
C MET A 552 -4.49 -40.67 45.42
N ASN A 553 -4.51 -41.71 46.26
CA ASN A 553 -4.42 -43.10 45.83
C ASN A 553 -5.63 -43.53 45.00
N PHE A 554 -6.83 -43.10 45.37
CA PHE A 554 -8.03 -43.35 44.57
C PHE A 554 -7.91 -42.70 43.18
N PHE A 555 -7.53 -41.43 43.10
CA PHE A 555 -7.38 -40.75 41.81
C PHE A 555 -6.32 -41.44 40.96
N LYS A 556 -5.17 -41.80 41.54
CA LYS A 556 -4.12 -42.56 40.87
C LYS A 556 -4.61 -43.92 40.34
N LYS A 557 -5.38 -44.66 41.14
CA LYS A 557 -5.94 -45.98 40.74
C LYS A 557 -6.93 -45.86 39.57
N ASN A 558 -7.65 -44.75 39.48
CA ASN A 558 -8.67 -44.51 38.44
C ASN A 558 -8.19 -43.57 37.33
N ALA A 559 -6.86 -43.36 37.21
CA ALA A 559 -6.25 -42.48 36.21
C ALA A 559 -6.77 -41.02 36.23
N VAL A 560 -7.37 -40.57 37.33
CA VAL A 560 -7.82 -39.20 37.52
C VAL A 560 -6.63 -38.36 37.94
N SER A 561 -6.40 -37.25 37.24
CA SER A 561 -5.33 -36.33 37.60
C SER A 561 -5.81 -35.41 38.74
N ALA A 562 -5.08 -35.42 39.86
CA ALA A 562 -5.32 -34.52 40.98
C ALA A 562 -3.99 -33.97 41.48
N SER A 563 -4.00 -32.74 41.97
CA SER A 563 -2.85 -32.08 42.59
C SER A 563 -3.25 -31.52 43.96
N TYR A 564 -2.27 -31.29 44.83
CA TYR A 564 -2.53 -30.62 46.10
C TYR A 564 -1.46 -29.57 46.40
N SER A 565 -1.87 -28.51 47.08
CA SER A 565 -0.97 -27.53 47.68
C SER A 565 -1.21 -27.44 49.17
N THR A 566 -0.17 -27.10 49.93
CA THR A 566 -0.28 -26.88 51.37
C THR A 566 0.52 -25.65 51.78
N LYS A 567 -0.03 -24.87 52.71
CA LYS A 567 0.69 -23.74 53.35
C LYS A 567 1.22 -24.10 54.75
N THR A 568 0.78 -25.22 55.30
CA THR A 568 1.15 -25.71 56.65
C THR A 568 1.41 -27.22 56.60
N THR A 569 1.74 -27.86 57.71
CA THR A 569 1.91 -29.32 57.77
C THR A 569 0.59 -30.09 57.80
N SER A 570 -0.55 -29.42 57.96
CA SER A 570 -1.85 -30.05 58.26
C SER A 570 -3.02 -29.62 57.37
N LEU A 571 -2.82 -28.74 56.38
CA LEU A 571 -3.94 -28.09 55.67
C LEU A 571 -3.75 -28.12 54.15
N TYR A 572 -4.42 -29.06 53.50
CA TYR A 572 -4.26 -29.36 52.07
C TYR A 572 -5.43 -28.84 51.24
N ASN A 573 -5.11 -28.18 50.12
CA ASN A 573 -6.07 -27.84 49.08
C ASN A 573 -5.88 -28.81 47.93
N VAL A 574 -6.85 -29.71 47.72
CA VAL A 574 -6.85 -30.67 46.61
C VAL A 574 -7.61 -30.10 45.44
N VAL A 575 -7.04 -30.26 44.26
CA VAL A 575 -7.55 -29.77 43.00
C VAL A 575 -7.68 -30.97 42.08
N ILE A 576 -8.90 -31.25 41.62
CA ILE A 576 -9.11 -32.20 40.52
C ILE A 576 -8.72 -31.45 39.26
N ASN A 577 -7.72 -31.98 38.57
CA ASN A 577 -7.13 -31.31 37.43
C ASN A 577 -8.04 -31.44 36.18
N GLU A 578 -8.97 -32.39 36.17
CA GLU A 578 -9.94 -32.56 35.09
C GLU A 578 -10.88 -31.35 34.93
N GLN A 579 -11.16 -31.00 33.68
CA GLN A 579 -12.19 -30.03 33.30
C GLN A 579 -13.52 -30.76 33.10
N PHE A 580 -14.60 -30.17 33.59
CA PHE A 580 -15.95 -30.70 33.48
C PHE A 580 -16.78 -29.79 32.58
N THR A 581 -17.22 -30.31 31.44
CA THR A 581 -18.16 -29.60 30.56
C THR A 581 -19.56 -29.60 31.16
N GLY A 582 -20.09 -28.42 31.51
CA GLY A 582 -21.40 -28.22 32.13
C GLY A 582 -21.39 -28.27 33.66
N LYS A 583 -22.22 -27.42 34.30
CA LYS A 583 -22.28 -27.30 35.77
C LYS A 583 -22.81 -28.57 36.41
N ASP A 584 -23.90 -29.12 35.85
CA ASP A 584 -24.57 -30.32 36.37
C ASP A 584 -23.61 -31.53 36.42
N ARG A 585 -22.68 -31.61 35.46
CA ARG A 585 -21.64 -32.63 35.43
C ARG A 585 -20.61 -32.45 36.55
N ALA A 586 -20.16 -31.22 36.77
CA ALA A 586 -19.28 -30.91 37.89
C ALA A 586 -19.96 -31.18 39.24
N GLU A 587 -21.27 -30.92 39.34
CA GLU A 587 -22.09 -31.23 40.51
C GLU A 587 -22.23 -32.74 40.74
N ALA A 588 -22.44 -33.53 39.68
CA ALA A 588 -22.48 -34.99 39.76
C ALA A 588 -21.14 -35.56 40.25
N ALA A 589 -20.02 -35.12 39.68
CA ALA A 589 -18.69 -35.54 40.10
C ALA A 589 -18.36 -35.10 41.54
N ALA A 590 -18.75 -33.88 41.94
CA ALA A 590 -18.65 -33.41 43.32
C ALA A 590 -19.50 -34.28 44.29
N GLY A 591 -20.68 -34.73 43.86
CA GLY A 591 -21.54 -35.65 44.60
C GLY A 591 -20.89 -37.01 44.84
N VAL A 592 -20.18 -37.56 43.85
CA VAL A 592 -19.40 -38.81 43.99
C VAL A 592 -18.28 -38.65 45.02
N LEU A 593 -17.54 -37.53 45.00
CA LEU A 593 -16.49 -37.24 45.97
C LEU A 593 -17.05 -37.15 47.40
N LYS A 594 -18.18 -36.49 47.58
CA LYS A 594 -18.87 -36.39 48.88
C LYS A 594 -19.33 -37.77 49.35
N LYS A 595 -19.96 -38.56 48.48
CA LYS A 595 -20.48 -39.91 48.82
C LYS A 595 -19.36 -40.88 49.23
N ASN A 596 -18.27 -40.92 48.47
CA ASN A 596 -17.23 -41.94 48.66
C ASN A 596 -16.19 -41.53 49.70
N TYR A 597 -15.98 -40.23 49.93
CA TYR A 597 -14.86 -39.73 50.75
C TYR A 597 -15.24 -38.69 51.81
N GLY A 598 -16.50 -38.24 51.87
CA GLY A 598 -16.93 -37.16 52.77
C GLY A 598 -16.38 -35.78 52.38
N TRP A 599 -15.77 -35.65 51.19
CA TRP A 599 -15.16 -34.41 50.75
C TRP A 599 -16.23 -33.42 50.30
N THR A 600 -16.27 -32.26 50.95
CA THR A 600 -17.02 -31.13 50.40
C THR A 600 -16.22 -30.58 49.23
N ALA A 601 -16.84 -30.50 48.05
CA ALA A 601 -16.21 -30.05 46.82
C ALA A 601 -16.80 -28.70 46.39
N ASN A 602 -15.94 -27.74 46.07
CA ASN A 602 -16.28 -26.48 45.46
C ASN A 602 -16.17 -26.61 43.94
N ILE A 603 -17.18 -26.10 43.24
CA ILE A 603 -17.23 -26.10 41.78
C ILE A 603 -16.80 -24.71 41.32
N VAL A 604 -15.60 -24.64 40.76
CA VAL A 604 -15.00 -23.40 40.28
C VAL A 604 -15.28 -23.29 38.79
N LYS A 605 -15.96 -22.21 38.39
CA LYS A 605 -16.19 -21.89 36.98
C LYS A 605 -14.85 -21.51 36.33
N ILE A 606 -14.48 -22.19 35.25
CA ILE A 606 -13.38 -21.74 34.39
C ILE A 606 -13.92 -20.54 33.61
N LYS A 607 -13.21 -19.41 33.71
CA LYS A 607 -13.63 -18.12 33.15
C LYS A 607 -13.76 -18.23 31.63
N ASP A 608 -14.85 -17.68 31.07
CA ASP A 608 -15.22 -17.76 29.64
C ASP A 608 -15.08 -19.18 29.05
N GLY A 609 -16.22 -19.86 28.89
CA GLY A 609 -16.24 -21.24 28.39
C GLY A 609 -15.49 -21.42 27.08
N PRO A 610 -15.12 -22.65 26.70
CA PRO A 610 -14.41 -22.89 25.46
C PRO A 610 -15.12 -22.23 24.28
N GLN A 611 -14.39 -21.35 23.59
CA GLN A 611 -14.87 -20.63 22.42
C GLN A 611 -14.75 -21.56 21.21
N MET A 612 -15.89 -22.03 20.73
CA MET A 612 -15.96 -23.00 19.64
C MET A 612 -16.00 -22.31 18.28
N MET A 613 -14.96 -22.52 17.50
CA MET A 613 -14.89 -22.17 16.08
C MET A 613 -14.87 -23.44 15.23
N THR A 614 -15.20 -23.27 13.96
CA THR A 614 -15.14 -24.36 12.98
C THR A 614 -14.45 -23.89 11.72
N THR A 615 -13.76 -24.82 11.06
CA THR A 615 -13.19 -24.62 9.72
C THR A 615 -13.81 -25.64 8.78
N ASP A 616 -14.69 -25.20 7.86
CA ASP A 616 -15.16 -26.05 6.76
C ASP A 616 -14.05 -26.20 5.71
N TYR A 617 -13.60 -27.43 5.49
CA TYR A 617 -12.58 -27.72 4.47
C TYR A 617 -13.14 -27.86 3.05
N GLY A 618 -14.46 -27.83 2.89
CA GLY A 618 -15.11 -27.96 1.59
C GLY A 618 -15.01 -29.34 0.95
N ILE A 619 -14.54 -30.34 1.70
CA ILE A 619 -14.35 -31.74 1.28
C ILE A 619 -15.00 -32.69 2.28
N THR A 620 -15.34 -33.89 1.82
CA THR A 620 -15.83 -34.98 2.68
C THR A 620 -14.68 -35.58 3.51
N LEU A 621 -15.01 -36.25 4.62
CA LEU A 621 -14.02 -36.95 5.45
C LEU A 621 -13.24 -38.01 4.62
N SER A 622 -13.94 -38.74 3.75
CA SER A 622 -13.30 -39.75 2.88
C SER A 622 -12.30 -39.12 1.92
N GLN A 623 -12.65 -37.99 1.29
CA GLN A 623 -11.73 -37.26 0.40
C GLN A 623 -10.51 -36.73 1.14
N MET A 624 -10.66 -36.30 2.39
CA MET A 624 -9.54 -35.91 3.23
C MET A 624 -8.60 -37.11 3.45
N ILE A 625 -9.13 -38.25 3.87
CA ILE A 625 -8.36 -39.49 4.08
C ILE A 625 -7.66 -39.93 2.78
N ASP A 626 -8.33 -39.86 1.63
CA ASP A 626 -7.73 -40.20 0.33
C ASP A 626 -6.50 -39.33 0.01
N LYS A 627 -6.53 -38.04 0.36
CA LYS A 627 -5.37 -37.16 0.22
C LYS A 627 -4.26 -37.56 1.18
N GLN A 628 -4.59 -37.91 2.42
CA GLN A 628 -3.61 -38.35 3.42
C GLN A 628 -2.90 -39.64 3.01
N MET A 629 -3.64 -40.61 2.47
CA MET A 629 -3.07 -41.89 2.04
C MET A 629 -2.05 -41.75 0.89
N LYS A 630 -2.09 -40.65 0.13
CA LYS A 630 -1.14 -40.37 -0.97
C LYS A 630 0.23 -39.87 -0.50
N VAL A 631 0.36 -39.50 0.78
CA VAL A 631 1.62 -38.98 1.36
C VAL A 631 2.25 -39.95 2.36
N SER A 632 1.94 -41.24 2.26
CA SER A 632 2.53 -42.33 3.05
C SER A 632 2.53 -42.06 4.58
N PRO A 633 1.35 -41.89 5.20
CA PRO A 633 1.25 -41.61 6.63
C PRO A 633 1.85 -42.77 7.43
N GLN A 634 2.58 -42.46 8.51
CA GLN A 634 3.33 -43.45 9.30
C GLN A 634 2.70 -43.66 10.68
N THR A 635 2.97 -44.81 11.29
CA THR A 635 2.61 -45.12 12.68
C THR A 635 3.64 -46.07 13.30
N ASP A 636 3.75 -46.01 14.63
CA ASP A 636 4.50 -46.91 15.49
C ASP A 636 3.61 -48.01 16.11
N ALA A 637 2.35 -48.10 15.68
CA ALA A 637 1.43 -49.14 16.15
C ALA A 637 1.87 -50.53 15.68
N ALA A 638 1.61 -51.53 16.53
CA ALA A 638 1.82 -52.94 16.19
C ALA A 638 1.02 -53.34 14.93
N ALA A 639 1.45 -54.41 14.28
CA ALA A 639 0.76 -55.01 13.14
C ALA A 639 0.38 -56.46 13.45
N TYR A 640 -0.28 -57.12 12.51
CA TYR A 640 -0.78 -58.48 12.66
C TYR A 640 -0.44 -59.33 11.45
N VAL A 641 -0.05 -60.57 11.71
CA VAL A 641 0.19 -61.61 10.71
C VAL A 641 -0.57 -62.87 11.10
N SER A 642 -1.00 -63.65 10.10
CA SER A 642 -1.67 -64.93 10.38
C SER A 642 -0.64 -65.94 10.91
N LEU A 643 -0.91 -66.55 12.06
CA LEU A 643 -0.01 -67.56 12.64
C LEU A 643 0.05 -68.84 11.78
N THR A 644 -0.94 -69.08 10.92
CA THR A 644 -0.92 -70.20 9.96
C THR A 644 0.33 -70.21 9.07
N TYR A 645 0.91 -69.04 8.82
CA TYR A 645 2.06 -68.86 7.92
C TYR A 645 3.33 -68.43 8.66
N ILE A 646 3.39 -68.68 9.96
CA ILE A 646 4.56 -68.39 10.79
C ILE A 646 5.01 -69.68 11.48
N ASN A 647 6.30 -70.00 11.35
CA ASN A 647 6.93 -70.95 12.26
C ASN A 647 7.15 -70.24 13.59
N THR A 648 6.32 -70.54 14.59
CA THR A 648 6.34 -69.85 15.88
C THR A 648 7.57 -70.18 16.73
N ALA A 649 8.26 -71.29 16.48
CA ALA A 649 9.45 -71.70 17.23
C ALA A 649 10.67 -70.79 16.94
N ASN A 650 10.80 -70.31 15.70
CA ASN A 650 11.90 -69.43 15.28
C ASN A 650 11.42 -68.06 14.75
N GLN A 651 10.11 -67.82 14.80
CA GLN A 651 9.40 -66.61 14.34
C GLN A 651 9.70 -66.24 12.89
N THR A 652 9.78 -67.22 11.98
CA THR A 652 9.98 -66.99 10.55
C THR A 652 8.71 -67.20 9.72
N VAL A 653 8.58 -66.42 8.65
CA VAL A 653 7.50 -66.56 7.65
C VAL A 653 7.71 -67.82 6.82
N THR A 654 6.65 -68.64 6.68
CA THR A 654 6.70 -69.91 5.92
C THR A 654 6.10 -69.82 4.52
N ALA A 655 5.23 -68.84 4.27
CA ALA A 655 4.60 -68.58 2.96
C ALA A 655 5.50 -67.74 2.04
N ASP A 656 5.39 -67.93 0.73
CA ASP A 656 6.16 -67.15 -0.27
C ASP A 656 5.89 -65.64 -0.15
N VAL A 657 4.62 -65.27 0.10
CA VAL A 657 4.20 -63.90 0.42
C VAL A 657 3.15 -63.93 1.52
N LEU A 658 3.39 -63.21 2.60
CA LEU A 658 2.48 -63.05 3.73
C LEU A 658 2.04 -61.60 3.88
N ASN A 659 0.73 -61.35 3.81
CA ASN A 659 0.18 -60.02 4.06
C ASN A 659 0.31 -59.65 5.54
N VAL A 660 0.89 -58.47 5.80
CA VAL A 660 0.90 -57.80 7.09
C VAL A 660 -0.31 -56.88 7.18
N ARG A 661 -1.03 -56.92 8.29
CA ARG A 661 -2.29 -56.19 8.48
C ARG A 661 -2.26 -55.26 9.69
N SER A 662 -3.00 -54.15 9.63
CA SER A 662 -3.14 -53.23 10.78
C SER A 662 -4.06 -53.78 11.88
N THR A 663 -4.98 -54.68 11.54
CA THR A 663 -5.88 -55.37 12.46
C THR A 663 -5.95 -56.86 12.12
N PRO A 664 -6.32 -57.76 13.06
CA PRO A 664 -6.48 -59.19 12.80
C PRO A 664 -7.72 -59.54 11.95
N ARG A 665 -8.37 -58.56 11.33
CA ARG A 665 -9.53 -58.77 10.44
C ARG A 665 -9.05 -59.04 9.01
N VAL A 666 -9.67 -59.95 8.28
CA VAL A 666 -9.30 -60.18 6.85
C VAL A 666 -10.12 -59.27 5.96
N THR A 667 -9.57 -58.12 5.55
CA THR A 667 -10.16 -57.24 4.52
C THR A 667 -9.10 -56.65 3.61
N SER A 668 -9.44 -56.18 2.41
CA SER A 668 -8.47 -55.54 1.52
C SER A 668 -7.93 -54.22 2.09
N GLY A 669 -8.75 -53.47 2.84
CA GLY A 669 -8.43 -52.13 3.35
C GLY A 669 -7.44 -52.06 4.51
N ASN A 670 -7.07 -53.20 5.10
CA ASN A 670 -6.16 -53.24 6.26
C ASN A 670 -4.80 -53.90 5.99
N ILE A 671 -4.51 -54.26 4.73
CA ILE A 671 -3.18 -54.72 4.32
C ILE A 671 -2.25 -53.51 4.28
N ILE A 672 -1.15 -53.56 5.03
CA ILE A 672 -0.20 -52.45 5.19
C ILE A 672 1.21 -52.76 4.65
N GLY A 673 1.44 -54.01 4.28
CA GLY A 673 2.71 -54.49 3.74
C GLY A 673 2.67 -56.00 3.51
N GLN A 674 3.79 -56.53 3.05
CA GLN A 674 3.99 -57.96 2.82
C GLN A 674 5.36 -58.36 3.37
N LEU A 675 5.45 -59.62 3.80
CA LEU A 675 6.70 -60.29 4.19
C LEU A 675 6.91 -61.47 3.25
N GLU A 676 8.16 -61.80 2.99
CA GLU A 676 8.55 -62.92 2.14
C GLU A 676 8.97 -64.13 2.99
N LYS A 677 9.01 -65.30 2.37
CA LYS A 677 9.43 -66.54 3.03
C LYS A 677 10.82 -66.39 3.65
N GLY A 678 10.94 -66.76 4.92
CA GLY A 678 12.19 -66.65 5.69
C GLY A 678 12.34 -65.35 6.47
N ASP A 679 11.52 -64.32 6.21
CA ASP A 679 11.52 -63.10 7.02
C ASP A 679 11.24 -63.41 8.49
N LYS A 680 11.92 -62.70 9.38
CA LYS A 680 11.68 -62.81 10.83
C LYS A 680 10.67 -61.76 11.29
N VAL A 681 9.74 -62.19 12.14
CA VAL A 681 8.81 -61.32 12.84
C VAL A 681 9.13 -61.29 14.34
N ASN A 682 8.72 -60.22 15.02
CA ASN A 682 8.80 -60.10 16.48
C ASN A 682 7.39 -60.17 17.07
N ILE A 683 6.93 -61.38 17.42
CA ILE A 683 5.60 -61.60 17.98
C ILE A 683 5.59 -61.16 19.44
N ILE A 684 4.68 -60.24 19.76
CA ILE A 684 4.51 -59.67 21.11
C ILE A 684 3.26 -60.15 21.82
N SER A 685 2.27 -60.65 21.09
CA SER A 685 1.12 -61.35 21.64
C SER A 685 0.47 -62.22 20.57
N GLN A 686 -0.30 -63.21 21.00
CA GLN A 686 -1.06 -64.10 20.11
C GLN A 686 -2.51 -64.12 20.55
N GLU A 687 -3.42 -64.04 19.60
CA GLU A 687 -4.85 -64.08 19.88
C GLU A 687 -5.61 -64.59 18.64
N ASN A 688 -6.52 -65.55 18.82
CA ASN A 688 -7.45 -66.03 17.79
C ASN A 688 -6.80 -66.35 16.42
N GLY A 689 -5.63 -67.01 16.43
CA GLY A 689 -4.90 -67.38 15.20
C GLY A 689 -4.04 -66.26 14.59
N TRP A 690 -3.94 -65.10 15.24
CA TRP A 690 -3.12 -63.96 14.81
C TRP A 690 -1.94 -63.72 15.73
N GLY A 691 -0.80 -63.41 15.13
CA GLY A 691 0.38 -62.92 15.82
C GLY A 691 0.41 -61.41 15.73
N LYS A 692 0.29 -60.73 16.88
CA LYS A 692 0.57 -59.30 16.98
C LYS A 692 2.07 -59.12 16.95
N ILE A 693 2.57 -58.38 15.97
CA ILE A 693 4.00 -58.18 15.75
C ILE A 693 4.40 -56.74 16.06
N ARG A 694 5.55 -56.58 16.73
CA ARG A 694 6.18 -55.28 16.92
C ARG A 694 6.94 -54.92 15.65
N MET A 695 6.65 -53.73 15.13
CA MET A 695 7.36 -53.11 14.02
C MET A 695 7.93 -51.77 14.49
N ASN A 696 8.96 -51.28 13.80
CA ASN A 696 9.33 -49.86 13.88
C ASN A 696 8.28 -49.02 13.15
N TRP A 697 8.63 -47.82 12.68
CA TRP A 697 7.75 -47.02 11.83
C TRP A 697 7.29 -47.80 10.60
N ARG A 698 5.97 -47.81 10.38
CA ARG A 698 5.31 -48.46 9.25
C ARG A 698 4.24 -47.57 8.64
N ASN A 699 3.83 -47.87 7.41
CA ASN A 699 2.65 -47.25 6.80
C ASN A 699 1.42 -47.50 7.67
N ALA A 700 0.64 -46.44 7.89
CA ALA A 700 -0.67 -46.52 8.50
C ALA A 700 -1.70 -47.03 7.48
N SER A 701 -2.63 -47.85 7.95
CA SER A 701 -3.82 -48.20 7.15
C SER A 701 -4.80 -47.03 7.07
N ARG A 702 -5.73 -47.11 6.12
CA ARG A 702 -6.82 -46.13 5.96
C ARG A 702 -7.63 -45.96 7.26
N GLU A 703 -7.99 -47.07 7.88
CA GLU A 703 -8.78 -47.09 9.13
C GLU A 703 -8.02 -46.41 10.29
N GLU A 704 -6.71 -46.63 10.38
CA GLU A 704 -5.87 -45.97 11.38
C GLU A 704 -5.77 -44.46 11.14
N VAL A 705 -5.69 -44.02 9.89
CA VAL A 705 -5.73 -42.58 9.54
C VAL A 705 -7.08 -41.97 9.91
N GLU A 706 -8.18 -42.63 9.56
CA GLU A 706 -9.54 -42.16 9.87
C GLU A 706 -9.73 -41.90 11.37
N LYS A 707 -9.20 -42.79 12.22
CA LYS A 707 -9.26 -42.65 13.68
C LYS A 707 -8.79 -41.28 14.17
N TYR A 708 -7.75 -40.73 13.55
CA TYR A 708 -7.15 -39.46 13.96
C TYR A 708 -7.61 -38.25 13.12
N VAL A 709 -8.08 -38.47 11.90
CA VAL A 709 -8.62 -37.39 11.05
C VAL A 709 -10.05 -37.04 11.48
N ASN A 710 -10.87 -38.00 11.90
CA ASN A 710 -12.26 -37.73 12.24
C ASN A 710 -12.39 -36.97 13.58
N PRO A 711 -12.88 -35.71 13.59
CA PRO A 711 -13.04 -34.93 14.82
C PRO A 711 -14.02 -35.54 15.81
N ASP A 712 -15.00 -36.32 15.35
CA ASP A 712 -16.05 -36.94 16.19
C ASP A 712 -15.52 -38.08 17.07
N ASN A 713 -14.27 -38.51 16.84
CA ASN A 713 -13.57 -39.48 17.68
C ASN A 713 -12.95 -38.84 18.94
N PHE A 714 -13.03 -37.52 19.09
CA PHE A 714 -12.41 -36.79 20.19
C PHE A 714 -13.46 -36.07 21.01
N THR A 715 -13.58 -36.45 22.28
CA THR A 715 -14.53 -35.86 23.23
C THR A 715 -13.95 -34.58 23.83
N GLN A 716 -14.79 -33.57 24.10
CA GLN A 716 -14.34 -32.25 24.58
C GLN A 716 -13.60 -32.28 25.93
N ASP A 717 -13.90 -33.26 26.77
CA ASP A 717 -13.27 -33.42 28.08
C ASP A 717 -11.95 -34.22 28.02
N SER A 718 -11.62 -34.77 26.86
CA SER A 718 -10.36 -35.48 26.65
C SER A 718 -9.21 -34.51 26.41
N SER A 719 -8.04 -34.82 26.96
CA SER A 719 -6.79 -34.12 26.61
C SER A 719 -6.51 -34.18 25.11
N ALA A 720 -6.99 -35.21 24.40
CA ALA A 720 -6.88 -35.35 22.96
C ALA A 720 -7.58 -34.19 22.20
N TYR A 721 -8.61 -33.57 22.78
CA TYR A 721 -9.34 -32.46 22.15
C TYR A 721 -8.50 -31.20 21.99
N PHE A 722 -7.43 -31.04 22.78
CA PHE A 722 -6.49 -29.93 22.66
C PHE A 722 -5.73 -29.91 21.34
N GLN A 723 -5.84 -30.95 20.51
CA GLN A 723 -5.34 -30.90 19.14
C GLN A 723 -6.06 -29.83 18.30
N PHE A 724 -7.29 -29.48 18.67
CA PHE A 724 -8.09 -28.42 18.07
C PHE A 724 -7.87 -27.05 18.74
N LEU A 725 -7.02 -26.96 19.76
CA LEU A 725 -6.75 -25.69 20.43
C LEU A 725 -6.17 -24.71 19.41
N LYS A 726 -6.82 -23.55 19.29
CA LYS A 726 -6.45 -22.49 18.37
C LYS A 726 -5.21 -21.77 18.89
N LEU A 727 -4.07 -22.13 18.33
CA LEU A 727 -2.76 -21.62 18.70
C LEU A 727 -2.55 -20.18 18.26
N SER A 728 -3.37 -19.64 17.36
CA SER A 728 -3.37 -18.22 16.95
C SER A 728 -4.09 -17.29 17.93
N LYS A 729 -4.64 -17.83 19.03
CA LYS A 729 -5.36 -17.07 20.07
C LYS A 729 -4.66 -17.19 21.41
N THR A 730 -4.49 -16.04 22.07
CA THR A 730 -4.00 -15.97 23.44
C THR A 730 -5.07 -16.46 24.41
N ALA A 731 -4.66 -17.15 25.46
CA ALA A 731 -5.53 -17.64 26.52
C ALA A 731 -5.77 -16.60 27.63
N GLY A 732 -5.04 -15.48 27.61
CA GLY A 732 -5.22 -14.38 28.56
C GLY A 732 -4.58 -14.66 29.93
N LEU A 733 -3.44 -15.36 29.94
CA LEU A 733 -2.82 -15.83 31.17
C LEU A 733 -2.26 -14.69 32.04
N ASN A 734 -2.25 -14.91 33.36
CA ASN A 734 -1.59 -14.01 34.32
C ASN A 734 -0.12 -14.42 34.55
N ALA A 735 0.81 -13.48 34.39
CA ALA A 735 2.24 -13.75 34.52
C ALA A 735 2.65 -14.26 35.91
N ALA A 736 2.07 -13.70 36.98
CA ALA A 736 2.36 -14.09 38.35
C ALA A 736 1.87 -15.52 38.63
N GLU A 737 0.69 -15.88 38.13
CA GLU A 737 0.16 -17.24 38.24
C GLU A 737 1.00 -18.25 37.46
N VAL A 738 1.36 -17.94 36.22
CA VAL A 738 2.24 -18.79 35.39
C VAL A 738 3.58 -19.01 36.10
N ASN A 739 4.16 -17.95 36.66
CA ASN A 739 5.42 -18.06 37.41
C ASN A 739 5.30 -18.93 38.66
N ALA A 740 4.21 -18.78 39.42
CA ALA A 740 3.99 -19.51 40.67
C ALA A 740 3.66 -20.98 40.45
N LYS A 741 2.88 -21.31 39.41
CA LYS A 741 2.29 -22.64 39.23
C LYS A 741 2.95 -23.49 38.13
N ILE A 742 3.53 -22.86 37.11
CA ILE A 742 4.07 -23.57 35.94
C ILE A 742 5.59 -23.45 35.87
N LEU A 743 6.11 -22.22 35.89
CA LEU A 743 7.54 -21.94 35.72
C LEU A 743 8.34 -22.03 37.02
N TYR A 744 7.67 -22.34 38.14
CA TYR A 744 8.34 -22.62 39.41
C TYR A 744 9.32 -23.79 39.25
N ASN A 745 10.58 -23.55 39.64
CA ASN A 745 11.67 -24.52 39.57
C ASN A 745 11.93 -25.07 38.15
N LYS A 746 11.71 -24.28 37.10
CA LYS A 746 11.98 -24.63 35.69
C LYS A 746 13.28 -24.00 35.16
N GLY A 747 14.34 -24.07 35.96
CA GLY A 747 15.66 -23.57 35.59
C GLY A 747 15.64 -22.09 35.15
N ILE A 748 16.26 -21.80 33.99
CA ILE A 748 16.38 -20.44 33.45
C ILE A 748 15.02 -19.81 33.10
N LEU A 749 13.97 -20.63 32.94
CA LEU A 749 12.62 -20.18 32.63
C LEU A 749 11.86 -19.69 33.87
N ALA A 750 12.38 -19.93 35.08
CA ALA A 750 11.77 -19.44 36.30
C ALA A 750 11.65 -17.90 36.29
N GLY A 751 10.47 -17.40 36.66
CA GLY A 751 10.16 -15.97 36.66
C GLY A 751 9.89 -15.34 35.29
N LYS A 752 9.99 -16.09 34.19
CA LYS A 752 9.89 -15.57 32.81
C LYS A 752 8.46 -15.50 32.24
N GLY A 753 7.43 -15.68 33.08
CA GLY A 753 6.02 -15.68 32.65
C GLY A 753 5.62 -14.45 31.84
N GLN A 754 6.11 -13.26 32.21
CA GLN A 754 5.81 -12.03 31.46
C GLN A 754 6.40 -12.05 30.05
N ALA A 755 7.62 -12.58 29.86
CA ALA A 755 8.25 -12.67 28.54
C ALA A 755 7.47 -13.60 27.60
N PHE A 756 6.94 -14.72 28.11
CA PHE A 756 6.06 -15.61 27.32
C PHE A 756 4.76 -14.92 26.93
N ILE A 757 4.14 -14.16 27.85
CA ILE A 757 2.92 -13.41 27.57
C ILE A 757 3.17 -12.29 26.55
N ASP A 758 4.28 -11.58 26.65
CA ASP A 758 4.63 -10.52 25.70
C ASP A 758 4.92 -11.10 24.31
N ALA A 759 5.65 -12.22 24.24
CA ALA A 759 5.89 -12.96 23.01
C ALA A 759 4.58 -13.43 22.35
N ALA A 760 3.70 -14.03 23.14
CA ALA A 760 2.38 -14.49 22.71
C ALA A 760 1.51 -13.35 22.15
N ARG A 761 1.46 -12.19 22.82
CA ARG A 761 0.72 -11.02 22.32
C ARG A 761 1.34 -10.46 21.04
N ALA A 762 2.66 -10.28 21.01
CA ALA A 762 3.36 -9.69 19.88
C ALA A 762 3.17 -10.50 18.59
N TYR A 763 3.10 -11.83 18.70
CA TYR A 763 3.01 -12.72 17.54
C TYR A 763 1.68 -13.46 17.43
N SER A 764 0.68 -13.10 18.24
CA SER A 764 -0.64 -13.75 18.30
C SER A 764 -0.52 -15.28 18.39
N ILE A 765 0.16 -15.76 19.44
CA ILE A 765 0.37 -17.18 19.72
C ILE A 765 -0.18 -17.50 21.09
N ASN A 766 -0.75 -18.68 21.28
CA ASN A 766 -1.16 -19.19 22.57
C ASN A 766 0.04 -19.28 23.55
N GLU A 767 -0.05 -18.57 24.67
CA GLU A 767 0.99 -18.47 25.70
C GLU A 767 1.40 -19.85 26.22
N LEU A 768 0.42 -20.71 26.48
CA LEU A 768 0.67 -21.99 27.10
C LEU A 768 1.30 -22.98 26.13
N TYR A 769 0.95 -22.90 24.85
CA TYR A 769 1.65 -23.62 23.79
C TYR A 769 3.14 -23.23 23.76
N LEU A 770 3.46 -21.93 23.78
CA LEU A 770 4.86 -21.46 23.82
C LEU A 770 5.59 -21.98 25.07
N ILE A 771 4.96 -21.89 26.24
CA ILE A 771 5.53 -22.38 27.50
C ILE A 771 5.75 -23.89 27.44
N SER A 772 4.74 -24.66 27.00
CA SER A 772 4.81 -26.11 26.86
C SER A 772 5.93 -26.54 25.93
N HIS A 773 6.06 -25.87 24.79
CA HIS A 773 7.10 -26.14 23.80
C HIS A 773 8.48 -25.79 24.36
N SER A 774 8.65 -24.62 24.96
CA SER A 774 9.93 -24.25 25.57
C SER A 774 10.34 -25.19 26.71
N LEU A 775 9.41 -25.62 27.56
CA LEU A 775 9.68 -26.61 28.62
C LEU A 775 10.10 -27.98 28.05
N LEU A 776 9.61 -28.35 26.86
CA LEU A 776 9.99 -29.59 26.20
C LEU A 776 11.40 -29.45 25.61
N GLU A 777 11.59 -28.46 24.75
CA GLU A 777 12.84 -28.23 24.00
C GLU A 777 14.06 -27.94 24.90
N THR A 778 13.82 -27.37 26.08
CA THR A 778 14.89 -27.00 27.01
C THR A 778 15.10 -27.98 28.15
N GLY A 779 14.34 -29.09 28.19
CA GLY A 779 14.36 -30.01 29.33
C GLY A 779 14.02 -29.29 30.64
N ASN A 780 12.89 -28.59 30.68
CA ASN A 780 12.46 -27.74 31.79
C ASN A 780 13.45 -26.61 32.13
N GLY A 781 14.04 -25.97 31.12
CA GLY A 781 14.94 -24.81 31.26
C GLY A 781 16.37 -25.15 31.69
N THR A 782 16.80 -26.41 31.54
CA THR A 782 18.11 -26.89 32.02
C THR A 782 19.12 -27.19 30.92
N SER A 783 18.69 -27.24 29.65
CA SER A 783 19.57 -27.51 28.51
C SER A 783 20.66 -26.45 28.36
N GLN A 784 21.79 -26.85 27.79
CA GLN A 784 22.96 -25.95 27.63
C GLN A 784 22.65 -24.73 26.75
N LEU A 785 21.90 -24.93 25.66
CA LEU A 785 21.45 -23.85 24.78
C LEU A 785 20.50 -22.86 25.50
N ALA A 786 19.64 -23.35 26.40
CA ALA A 786 18.73 -22.52 27.18
C ALA A 786 19.44 -21.73 28.28
N LYS A 787 20.41 -22.33 28.98
CA LYS A 787 21.25 -21.65 29.99
C LYS A 787 22.20 -20.60 29.37
N GLY A 788 22.38 -20.71 28.06
CA GLY A 788 23.15 -19.82 27.22
C GLY A 788 24.59 -20.29 27.01
N THR A 789 25.10 -20.09 25.80
CA THR A 789 26.45 -20.47 25.36
C THR A 789 27.14 -19.27 24.72
N THR A 790 28.47 -19.18 24.82
CA THR A 790 29.24 -18.11 24.17
C THR A 790 29.42 -18.42 22.69
N PHE A 791 29.02 -17.50 21.82
CA PHE A 791 29.24 -17.58 20.37
C PHE A 791 29.74 -16.21 19.89
N ASN A 792 30.88 -16.18 19.18
CA ASN A 792 31.54 -14.94 18.74
C ASN A 792 31.66 -13.87 19.85
N GLY A 793 32.12 -14.27 21.04
CA GLY A 793 32.35 -13.38 22.17
C GLY A 793 31.09 -12.87 22.89
N LYS A 794 29.88 -13.26 22.47
CA LYS A 794 28.62 -12.91 23.14
C LYS A 794 27.91 -14.14 23.67
N LYS A 795 27.30 -14.02 24.85
CA LYS A 795 26.42 -15.07 25.38
C LYS A 795 25.08 -15.02 24.64
N VAL A 796 24.67 -16.15 24.09
CA VAL A 796 23.43 -16.32 23.33
C VAL A 796 22.57 -17.40 23.93
N TYR A 797 21.26 -17.29 23.76
CA TYR A 797 20.25 -18.16 24.39
C TYR A 797 19.29 -18.71 23.33
N ASN A 798 18.84 -19.94 23.50
CA ASN A 798 17.85 -20.55 22.60
C ASN A 798 16.84 -21.38 23.41
N MET A 799 15.58 -20.95 23.38
CA MET A 799 14.52 -21.47 24.25
C MET A 799 13.57 -22.46 23.57
N TYR A 800 13.78 -22.73 22.28
CA TYR A 800 12.93 -23.63 21.49
C TYR A 800 13.74 -24.50 20.50
N GLY A 801 15.06 -24.60 20.69
CA GLY A 801 15.92 -25.39 19.80
C GLY A 801 15.97 -24.89 18.35
N VAL A 802 15.61 -23.63 18.06
CA VAL A 802 15.51 -23.13 16.68
C VAL A 802 16.88 -23.12 16.02
N GLY A 803 17.00 -23.76 14.86
CA GLY A 803 18.27 -23.86 14.13
C GLY A 803 19.28 -24.83 14.73
N ALA A 804 18.90 -25.66 15.71
CA ALA A 804 19.77 -26.70 16.27
C ALA A 804 19.63 -28.00 15.46
N TYR A 805 20.58 -28.27 14.55
CA TYR A 805 20.58 -29.49 13.74
C TYR A 805 21.22 -30.67 14.49
N ASP A 806 20.67 -31.89 14.32
CA ASP A 806 21.14 -33.11 15.01
C ASP A 806 22.65 -33.38 14.87
N SER A 807 23.26 -32.94 13.77
CA SER A 807 24.70 -33.10 13.53
C SER A 807 25.58 -32.30 14.49
N ASN A 808 25.15 -31.11 14.92
CA ASN A 808 25.83 -30.29 15.93
C ASN A 808 24.86 -29.24 16.52
N PRO A 809 23.92 -29.68 17.38
CA PRO A 809 22.80 -28.84 17.79
C PRO A 809 23.25 -27.60 18.57
N LEU A 810 24.32 -27.73 19.37
CA LEU A 810 24.88 -26.63 20.16
C LEU A 810 25.48 -25.53 19.29
N TYR A 811 26.30 -25.88 18.29
CA TYR A 811 26.93 -24.90 17.40
C TYR A 811 25.88 -24.17 16.57
N TYR A 812 25.03 -24.91 15.84
CA TYR A 812 24.09 -24.29 14.91
C TYR A 812 22.98 -23.52 15.64
N GLY A 813 22.51 -24.04 16.78
CA GLY A 813 21.54 -23.35 17.63
C GLY A 813 22.10 -22.06 18.22
N SER A 814 23.39 -22.03 18.60
CA SER A 814 24.06 -20.82 19.11
C SER A 814 24.33 -19.81 17.99
N LYS A 815 24.75 -20.28 16.81
CA LYS A 815 24.93 -19.44 15.62
C LYS A 815 23.62 -18.73 15.23
N TYR A 816 22.54 -19.48 15.13
CA TYR A 816 21.22 -18.93 14.83
C TYR A 816 20.79 -17.90 15.89
N ALA A 817 20.95 -18.22 17.16
CA ALA A 817 20.65 -17.31 18.26
C ALA A 817 21.47 -16.00 18.19
N TYR A 818 22.75 -16.07 17.79
CA TYR A 818 23.60 -14.90 17.58
C TYR A 818 23.08 -14.02 16.42
N GLU A 819 22.78 -14.62 15.28
CA GLU A 819 22.28 -13.94 14.07
C GLU A 819 20.91 -13.27 14.33
N GLN A 820 20.08 -13.84 15.20
CA GLN A 820 18.79 -13.28 15.59
C GLN A 820 18.87 -12.31 16.79
N GLY A 821 20.06 -12.08 17.36
CA GLY A 821 20.26 -11.15 18.48
C GLY A 821 19.70 -11.64 19.82
N TRP A 822 19.64 -12.94 20.06
CA TRP A 822 19.08 -13.55 21.28
C TRP A 822 20.09 -13.54 22.43
N PHE A 823 20.45 -12.33 22.88
CA PHE A 823 21.46 -12.10 23.91
C PHE A 823 20.92 -12.14 25.35
N THR A 824 19.61 -12.34 25.53
CA THR A 824 18.98 -12.57 26.84
C THR A 824 17.96 -13.71 26.75
N PRO A 825 17.62 -14.37 27.87
CA PRO A 825 16.54 -15.35 27.93
C PRO A 825 15.21 -14.83 27.35
N GLU A 826 14.84 -13.60 27.69
CA GLU A 826 13.60 -12.95 27.23
C GLU A 826 13.63 -12.69 25.72
N ALA A 827 14.75 -12.20 25.18
CA ALA A 827 14.92 -12.00 23.75
C ALA A 827 14.82 -13.33 22.98
N ALA A 828 15.36 -14.43 23.53
CA ALA A 828 15.22 -15.76 22.96
C ALA A 828 13.79 -16.30 23.02
N ILE A 829 13.05 -16.04 24.11
CA ILE A 829 11.62 -16.38 24.23
C ILE A 829 10.79 -15.67 23.16
N ILE A 830 10.98 -14.35 23.02
CA ILE A 830 10.24 -13.50 22.08
C ILE A 830 10.63 -13.82 20.63
N GLY A 831 11.93 -13.92 20.34
CA GLY A 831 12.42 -14.20 19.00
C GLY A 831 12.09 -15.61 18.52
N GLY A 832 12.12 -16.61 19.40
CA GLY A 832 11.69 -17.97 19.06
C GLY A 832 10.19 -18.07 18.79
N ALA A 833 9.37 -17.34 19.56
CA ALA A 833 7.93 -17.23 19.29
C ALA A 833 7.64 -16.62 17.91
N LYS A 834 8.40 -15.58 17.49
CA LYS A 834 8.31 -15.03 16.13
C LYS A 834 8.50 -16.10 15.06
N PHE A 835 9.53 -16.93 15.20
CA PHE A 835 9.83 -18.01 14.26
C PHE A 835 8.68 -19.03 14.17
N ILE A 836 8.18 -19.50 15.32
CA ILE A 836 7.04 -20.44 15.39
C ILE A 836 5.79 -19.83 14.74
N GLY A 837 5.49 -18.57 15.07
CA GLY A 837 4.34 -17.85 14.55
C GLY A 837 4.37 -17.68 13.03
N GLN A 838 5.50 -17.25 12.47
CA GLN A 838 5.63 -16.99 11.05
C GLN A 838 5.66 -18.25 10.19
N THR A 839 6.25 -19.34 10.69
CA THR A 839 6.48 -20.56 9.90
C THR A 839 5.22 -21.42 9.81
N TYR A 840 4.42 -21.50 10.87
CA TYR A 840 3.25 -22.39 10.93
C TYR A 840 1.93 -21.66 11.18
N ILE A 841 1.80 -20.98 12.32
CA ILE A 841 0.50 -20.46 12.82
C ILE A 841 -0.07 -19.39 11.86
N HIS A 842 0.75 -18.40 11.50
CA HIS A 842 0.38 -17.29 10.62
C HIS A 842 0.97 -17.42 9.23
N ASN A 843 1.32 -18.65 8.81
CA ASN A 843 1.85 -18.89 7.48
C ASN A 843 0.81 -18.46 6.42
N PRO A 844 1.15 -17.57 5.48
CA PRO A 844 0.18 -17.01 4.55
C PRO A 844 -0.44 -18.05 3.61
N ALA A 845 0.28 -19.13 3.31
CA ALA A 845 -0.16 -20.20 2.41
C ALA A 845 -0.92 -21.30 3.15
N TYR A 846 -0.43 -21.75 4.31
CA TYR A 846 -0.95 -22.95 4.98
C TYR A 846 -1.88 -22.68 6.17
N LYS A 847 -1.70 -21.57 6.90
CA LYS A 847 -2.55 -21.14 8.03
C LYS A 847 -2.86 -22.24 9.04
N GLN A 848 -1.82 -22.91 9.55
CA GLN A 848 -1.95 -24.10 10.40
C GLN A 848 -1.95 -23.71 11.89
N ASP A 849 -3.06 -23.14 12.35
CA ASP A 849 -3.19 -22.59 13.69
C ASP A 849 -3.81 -23.54 14.73
N THR A 850 -3.80 -24.85 14.46
CA THR A 850 -4.07 -25.92 15.44
C THR A 850 -3.09 -27.06 15.22
N LEU A 851 -2.81 -27.88 16.25
CA LEU A 851 -1.97 -29.07 16.07
C LEU A 851 -2.58 -30.05 15.06
N TYR A 852 -3.92 -30.11 15.01
CA TYR A 852 -4.65 -30.85 13.99
C TYR A 852 -4.31 -30.34 12.58
N LYS A 853 -4.38 -29.02 12.32
CA LYS A 853 -4.06 -28.43 11.01
C LYS A 853 -2.59 -28.62 10.65
N MET A 854 -1.69 -28.53 11.63
CA MET A 854 -0.26 -28.79 11.46
C MET A 854 0.00 -30.24 11.03
N ARG A 855 -0.70 -31.23 11.61
CA ARG A 855 -0.56 -32.63 11.23
C ARG A 855 -1.25 -32.94 9.91
N TRP A 856 -2.51 -32.54 9.75
CA TRP A 856 -3.37 -33.12 8.73
C TRP A 856 -3.42 -32.33 7.45
N SER A 857 -3.34 -30.98 7.48
CA SER A 857 -3.34 -30.08 6.31
C SER A 857 -4.30 -30.48 5.17
N PRO A 858 -5.36 -29.72 4.83
CA PRO A 858 -6.40 -30.17 3.90
C PRO A 858 -5.91 -30.50 2.47
N ASN A 859 -4.74 -30.01 2.07
CA ASN A 859 -4.09 -30.33 0.80
C ASN A 859 -2.98 -31.40 0.89
N ALA A 860 -2.76 -31.98 2.08
CA ALA A 860 -1.67 -32.90 2.41
C ALA A 860 -0.26 -32.34 2.14
N LEU A 861 -0.12 -31.01 2.17
CA LEU A 861 1.17 -30.31 2.05
C LEU A 861 1.59 -29.72 3.39
N HIS A 862 2.90 -29.54 3.59
CA HIS A 862 3.47 -28.87 4.77
C HIS A 862 2.98 -29.47 6.10
N GLN A 863 2.93 -30.81 6.16
CA GLN A 863 2.59 -31.50 7.39
C GLN A 863 3.79 -31.52 8.33
N TYR A 864 3.54 -31.20 9.60
CA TYR A 864 4.59 -31.13 10.61
C TYR A 864 5.25 -32.50 10.89
N ALA A 865 4.50 -33.59 10.73
CA ALA A 865 4.95 -34.93 11.02
C ALA A 865 4.25 -35.97 10.14
N THR A 866 4.93 -37.11 9.92
CA THR A 866 4.37 -38.28 9.24
C THR A 866 3.56 -39.18 10.19
N ASP A 867 3.85 -39.16 11.49
CA ASP A 867 3.14 -39.95 12.52
C ASP A 867 1.67 -39.52 12.63
N ILE A 868 0.73 -40.43 12.32
CA ILE A 868 -0.72 -40.19 12.46
C ILE A 868 -1.14 -39.81 13.89
N GLY A 869 -0.41 -40.27 14.90
CA GLY A 869 -0.69 -39.99 16.31
C GLY A 869 -0.05 -38.70 16.81
N TRP A 870 0.73 -37.99 15.98
CA TRP A 870 1.60 -36.90 16.43
C TRP A 870 0.84 -35.84 17.24
N ALA A 871 -0.27 -35.32 16.72
CA ALA A 871 -1.02 -34.25 17.38
C ALA A 871 -1.54 -34.69 18.75
N SER A 872 -2.12 -35.89 18.84
CA SER A 872 -2.60 -36.46 20.10
C SER A 872 -1.47 -36.74 21.11
N LYS A 873 -0.25 -37.05 20.64
CA LYS A 873 0.92 -37.24 21.51
C LYS A 873 1.43 -35.91 22.09
N GLN A 874 1.21 -34.78 21.42
CA GLN A 874 1.69 -33.46 21.89
C GLN A 874 0.81 -32.82 22.98
N VAL A 875 -0.48 -33.14 23.00
CA VAL A 875 -1.47 -32.34 23.75
C VAL A 875 -1.52 -32.60 25.25
N SER A 876 -1.05 -33.76 25.71
CA SER A 876 -1.11 -34.12 27.15
C SER A 876 -0.39 -33.10 28.03
N ARG A 877 0.78 -32.61 27.61
CA ARG A 877 1.54 -31.61 28.38
C ARG A 877 0.80 -30.29 28.45
N MET A 878 0.29 -29.80 27.32
CA MET A 878 -0.48 -28.56 27.27
C MET A 878 -1.73 -28.65 28.15
N TYR A 879 -2.47 -29.76 28.03
CA TYR A 879 -3.64 -30.03 28.87
C TYR A 879 -3.25 -29.95 30.35
N SER A 880 -2.26 -30.74 30.80
CA SER A 880 -1.81 -30.73 32.19
C SER A 880 -1.39 -29.34 32.68
N LEU A 881 -0.75 -28.51 31.85
CA LEU A 881 -0.39 -27.15 32.24
C LEU A 881 -1.64 -26.25 32.42
N TYR A 882 -2.65 -26.38 31.55
CA TYR A 882 -3.92 -25.64 31.70
C TYR A 882 -4.64 -26.02 32.98
N THR A 883 -4.56 -27.30 33.37
CA THR A 883 -5.18 -27.78 34.61
C THR A 883 -4.58 -27.17 35.88
N LEU A 884 -3.40 -26.54 35.82
CA LEU A 884 -2.79 -25.87 36.98
C LEU A 884 -3.30 -24.42 37.16
N LEU A 885 -3.84 -23.82 36.10
CA LEU A 885 -4.25 -22.43 36.09
C LEU A 885 -5.72 -22.26 36.51
N ASP A 886 -6.04 -21.07 37.02
CA ASP A 886 -7.37 -20.71 37.50
C ASP A 886 -8.09 -19.73 36.55
N ASP A 887 -7.35 -18.90 35.82
CA ASP A 887 -7.89 -17.87 34.91
C ASP A 887 -7.31 -18.00 33.49
N TYR A 888 -8.13 -18.48 32.56
CA TYR A 888 -7.81 -18.56 31.12
C TYR A 888 -9.07 -18.75 30.29
N THR A 889 -8.97 -18.46 28.99
CA THR A 889 -10.00 -18.80 27.98
C THR A 889 -9.44 -19.82 27.00
N LEU A 890 -10.20 -20.87 26.70
CA LEU A 890 -9.86 -21.84 25.65
C LEU A 890 -10.55 -21.46 24.35
N TYR A 891 -9.80 -21.55 23.26
CA TYR A 891 -10.29 -21.32 21.91
C TYR A 891 -10.07 -22.60 21.12
N TYR A 892 -11.12 -23.19 20.56
CA TYR A 892 -11.01 -24.37 19.72
C TYR A 892 -11.43 -24.06 18.30
N ASP A 893 -10.77 -24.68 17.33
CA ASP A 893 -11.12 -24.62 15.91
C ASP A 893 -11.22 -26.05 15.37
N VAL A 894 -12.45 -26.54 15.31
CA VAL A 894 -12.76 -27.93 14.96
C VAL A 894 -12.99 -28.04 13.45
N PRO A 895 -12.33 -28.97 12.74
CA PRO A 895 -12.56 -29.16 11.32
C PRO A 895 -13.98 -29.67 11.07
N VAL A 896 -14.61 -29.19 9.99
CA VAL A 896 -15.90 -29.67 9.51
C VAL A 896 -15.71 -30.26 8.11
N TYR A 897 -16.24 -31.46 7.94
CA TYR A 897 -16.28 -32.19 6.68
C TYR A 897 -17.72 -32.25 6.16
N ARG A 898 -17.88 -32.20 4.83
CA ARG A 898 -19.20 -32.21 4.17
C ARG A 898 -19.79 -33.59 4.02
#